data_AF-A0A5E4B130-F1
#
_entry.id   AF-A0A5E4B130-F1
#
_cell.length_a   1.000
_cell.length_b   1.000
_cell.length_c   1.000
_cell.angle_alpha   90.00
_cell.angle_beta   90.00
_cell.angle_gamma   90.00
#
_symmetry.space_group_name_H-M   'P 1'
#
loop_
_entity.id
_entity.type
_entity.pdbx_description
1 polymer ?
#
loop_
_entity_poly.entity_id
_entity_poly.type
_entity_poly.pdbx_seq_one_letter_code
_entity_poly.pdbx_strand_id
1 'polypeptide(L)'
;GVASSACVAAARPVTGLCYKMELLIALTGLWLFSSVKADSKAITTSLTTKWFSTPLLLEASEFLAEDSQEKFWNFVEASQNIGSSDHHGTDYSYYHAILEAAFQFLSPLQQNLLKFCLSLRSYSATIQAFQQIAANEPPPEGCDSFFSVHGKKTCDFHTLETLLLTASERPKPLLFKGDHRYPSSNPESPVVIFYSEIGYENFSNFHHQLISKSNLGKINYVFRHYLSNPRREPVHLSGYGVELAIKSTEYKAKDDTQVKGTEVNTTVIGENDPIDEVQGFLFGKLRDLHPDLKEQLKELRKHLVESTNEMAPLKVWQLQDLSFQAAARILSAPVELALVVMKDLSQNFPTKARAITKTAVSSELRTEVEENQKYFKGTLGIQPGDSALFINGLHIDLDTQDIFSLFDVLRNEARVMEGLHRLGIEGIALHNILKLNIQPSEADYAVDIRSSAISWVNNLEADSRYNSWPSSLQELLRPTFPGVIRQIRKNLHNMVIIVDPAHEATAELINTAEMFLSNHIPLRIGFVFVVNDSEDVDGMQDAGVAVLRAYNYVVQEVDDYHAFQTLTHIYNKVRTGEKVKVEHVISVLEKKYPYVEVNSILGIDSAYDQNRKEGRGYYEQTGVGPLPVVLFNGMPFEKEQLDPDELETITMHKILETTTFFQRAVYLGELSHDQDVVEYIMNQPNVVPRINSRILTAEREYLDLTASNNFFVDDYARFSVLDSQGKTAALANSMNYLTKKDDSFIRPVTFWIVGDFGTPSGRQLLYDAIKHQKSSNNVRISMINNPSEEINYENTQIARAIWAALQTQTSNSAKNFITKMAKEETAEALAIGADIGEFSVGGMDFSLFKEVFESSKMDFILSHAVYCRDVLKLKKGQRAVISNGRIIGPLEDSELFNQDDFHLLENIILKTSGQKIKSHIQQLRVEEDV
;
A
#
# COMPACT_ATOMS: atom_id res chain seq x y z
N GLY A 1 4.68 -88.20 53.94
CA GLY A 1 5.94 -88.68 54.55
C GLY A 1 6.84 -87.49 54.81
N VAL A 2 7.75 -87.47 55.79
CA VAL A 2 8.81 -88.49 56.03
C VAL A 2 9.69 -88.57 54.76
N ALA A 3 10.84 -87.88 54.65
CA ALA A 3 12.13 -88.03 55.37
C ALA A 3 12.89 -89.32 54.97
N SER A 4 14.22 -89.39 54.77
CA SER A 4 15.34 -88.41 54.78
C SER A 4 16.47 -88.92 53.81
N SER A 5 17.77 -88.54 53.77
CA SER A 5 18.68 -87.67 54.55
C SER A 5 20.03 -87.45 53.80
N ALA A 6 20.70 -86.31 54.06
CA ALA A 6 22.17 -86.07 54.21
C ALA A 6 23.21 -86.74 53.26
N CYS A 7 24.01 -86.00 52.45
CA CYS A 7 25.31 -85.32 52.75
C CYS A 7 26.57 -86.23 52.54
N VAL A 8 27.83 -85.77 52.33
CA VAL A 8 28.53 -84.46 52.41
C VAL A 8 29.58 -84.31 51.28
N ALA A 9 29.76 -83.12 50.69
CA ALA A 9 31.03 -82.60 50.13
C ALA A 9 30.90 -81.09 49.76
N ALA A 10 31.11 -80.15 50.69
CA ALA A 10 32.40 -79.50 50.97
C ALA A 10 32.81 -78.40 49.94
N ALA A 11 32.43 -77.14 50.22
CA ALA A 11 32.93 -75.93 49.54
C ALA A 11 33.21 -74.81 50.55
N ARG A 12 34.23 -73.97 50.30
CA ARG A 12 34.60 -72.82 51.14
C ARG A 12 33.90 -71.53 50.67
N PRO A 13 33.64 -70.55 51.56
CA PRO A 13 32.94 -69.32 51.19
C PRO A 13 33.84 -68.34 50.43
N VAL A 14 33.26 -67.65 49.44
CA VAL A 14 33.89 -66.51 48.74
C VAL A 14 33.11 -65.23 49.10
N THR A 15 33.47 -64.63 50.23
CA THR A 15 32.89 -63.37 50.75
C THR A 15 33.40 -62.16 49.97
N GLY A 16 33.16 -62.12 48.66
CA GLY A 16 33.70 -61.10 47.75
C GLY A 16 32.79 -60.64 46.60
N LEU A 17 31.67 -61.33 46.32
CA LEU A 17 30.73 -60.91 45.26
C LEU A 17 29.63 -59.97 45.77
N CYS A 18 29.02 -60.25 46.93
CA CYS A 18 27.87 -59.45 47.43
C CYS A 18 28.24 -57.97 47.57
N TYR A 19 29.40 -57.66 48.20
CA TYR A 19 29.86 -56.29 48.40
C TYR A 19 30.10 -55.54 47.08
N LYS A 20 30.48 -56.23 45.99
CA LYS A 20 30.58 -55.60 44.66
C LYS A 20 29.21 -55.40 44.00
N MET A 21 28.25 -56.29 44.24
CA MET A 21 26.91 -56.18 43.68
C MET A 21 26.09 -55.09 44.40
N GLU A 22 26.22 -54.98 45.73
CA GLU A 22 25.67 -53.88 46.52
C GLU A 22 26.30 -52.53 46.12
N LEU A 23 27.62 -52.48 45.91
CA LEU A 23 28.27 -51.27 45.41
C LEU A 23 27.81 -50.92 43.98
N LEU A 24 27.57 -51.91 43.12
CA LEU A 24 27.04 -51.66 41.77
C LEU A 24 25.59 -51.16 41.82
N ILE A 25 24.74 -51.74 42.66
CA ILE A 25 23.34 -51.32 42.86
C ILE A 25 23.28 -49.91 43.46
N ALA A 26 24.19 -49.58 44.39
CA ALA A 26 24.35 -48.22 44.91
C ALA A 26 24.80 -47.24 43.80
N LEU A 27 25.79 -47.62 42.97
CA LEU A 27 26.26 -46.79 41.86
C LEU A 27 25.20 -46.58 40.76
N THR A 28 24.40 -47.61 40.42
CA THR A 28 23.27 -47.45 39.49
C THR A 28 22.11 -46.68 40.13
N GLY A 29 21.91 -46.81 41.44
CA GLY A 29 20.97 -45.98 42.20
C GLY A 29 21.36 -44.49 42.15
N LEU A 30 22.64 -44.18 42.39
CA LEU A 30 23.18 -42.81 42.23
C LEU A 30 23.19 -42.30 40.77
N TRP A 31 23.08 -43.18 39.77
CA TRP A 31 22.88 -42.78 38.37
C TRP A 31 21.41 -42.60 37.99
N LEU A 32 20.47 -43.26 38.69
CA LEU A 32 19.03 -43.10 38.51
C LEU A 32 18.46 -41.90 39.29
N PHE A 33 19.15 -41.46 40.35
CA PHE A 33 19.02 -40.09 40.85
C PHE A 33 19.85 -39.15 39.96
N SER A 34 19.31 -38.83 38.79
CA SER A 34 19.65 -37.56 38.15
C SER A 34 19.35 -36.45 39.16
N SER A 35 20.38 -35.69 39.55
CA SER A 35 20.20 -34.54 40.44
C SER A 35 19.36 -33.49 39.74
N VAL A 36 18.04 -33.57 39.94
CA VAL A 36 17.11 -32.48 39.69
C VAL A 36 17.59 -31.33 40.56
N LYS A 37 18.30 -30.38 39.94
CA LYS A 37 18.52 -29.07 40.54
C LYS A 37 17.14 -28.55 40.90
N ALA A 38 16.94 -28.23 42.17
CA ALA A 38 15.76 -27.52 42.61
C ALA A 38 15.88 -26.07 42.12
N ASP A 39 15.59 -25.85 40.84
CA ASP A 39 15.49 -24.51 40.27
C ASP A 39 14.48 -23.70 41.08
N SER A 40 14.74 -22.40 41.20
CA SER A 40 13.83 -21.47 41.86
C SER A 40 12.41 -21.61 41.32
N LYS A 41 11.40 -21.45 42.19
CA LYS A 41 9.97 -21.52 41.81
C LYS A 41 9.64 -20.50 40.70
N ALA A 42 9.80 -20.93 39.45
CA ALA A 42 9.53 -20.13 38.27
C ALA A 42 8.01 -20.01 38.04
N ILE A 43 7.57 -18.83 37.61
CA ILE A 43 6.22 -18.62 37.12
C ILE A 43 6.26 -18.85 35.62
N THR A 44 5.91 -20.06 35.19
CA THR A 44 5.83 -20.40 33.76
C THR A 44 4.44 -20.06 33.23
N THR A 45 4.39 -19.11 32.30
CA THR A 45 3.18 -18.76 31.53
C THR A 45 3.35 -19.22 30.08
N SER A 46 2.28 -19.74 29.48
CA SER A 46 2.22 -20.03 28.05
C SER A 46 0.88 -19.56 27.47
N LEU A 47 0.92 -19.08 26.23
CA LEU A 47 -0.25 -18.67 25.46
C LEU A 47 -0.50 -19.68 24.34
N THR A 48 -1.76 -20.07 24.15
CA THR A 48 -2.19 -21.05 23.14
C THR A 48 -3.35 -20.52 22.31
N THR A 49 -3.42 -20.95 21.05
CA THR A 49 -4.53 -20.62 20.15
C THR A 49 -5.77 -21.46 20.43
N LYS A 50 -6.90 -21.08 19.81
CA LYS A 50 -8.13 -21.88 19.78
C LYS A 50 -8.16 -22.92 18.63
N TRP A 51 -7.14 -22.91 17.77
CA TRP A 51 -7.06 -23.74 16.57
C TRP A 51 -5.88 -24.70 16.63
N PHE A 52 -5.85 -25.64 15.69
CA PHE A 52 -4.91 -26.77 15.69
C PHE A 52 -3.56 -26.43 15.04
N SER A 53 -2.54 -27.23 15.34
CA SER A 53 -1.17 -27.00 14.90
C SER A 53 -1.04 -27.14 13.38
N THR A 54 -0.69 -26.02 12.74
CA THR A 54 -0.46 -25.91 11.30
C THR A 54 0.94 -26.38 10.91
N PRO A 55 1.15 -27.04 9.75
CA PRO A 55 2.49 -27.47 9.33
C PRO A 55 3.38 -26.28 8.93
N LEU A 56 4.64 -26.29 9.36
CA LEU A 56 5.61 -25.23 9.07
C LEU A 56 5.92 -25.06 7.57
N LEU A 57 5.78 -26.12 6.76
CA LEU A 57 5.91 -26.05 5.30
C LEU A 57 4.87 -25.11 4.69
N LEU A 58 3.64 -25.11 5.21
CA LEU A 58 2.58 -24.23 4.72
C LEU A 58 2.80 -22.79 5.17
N GLU A 59 3.30 -22.58 6.40
CA GLU A 59 3.65 -21.23 6.89
C GLU A 59 4.82 -20.62 6.11
N ALA A 60 5.77 -21.44 5.65
CA ALA A 60 6.84 -21.01 4.75
C ALA A 60 6.34 -20.69 3.34
N SER A 61 5.35 -21.42 2.81
CA SER A 61 4.77 -21.08 1.50
C SER A 61 3.96 -19.78 1.54
N GLU A 62 3.22 -19.50 2.63
CA GLU A 62 2.48 -18.24 2.78
C GLU A 62 3.41 -17.02 2.84
N PHE A 63 4.55 -17.12 3.55
CA PHE A 63 5.59 -16.07 3.55
C PHE A 63 6.11 -15.75 2.13
N LEU A 64 6.25 -16.78 1.29
CA LEU A 64 6.71 -16.64 -0.09
C LEU A 64 5.60 -16.10 -1.01
N ALA A 65 4.34 -16.47 -0.78
CA ALA A 65 3.18 -16.01 -1.55
C ALA A 65 2.91 -14.51 -1.40
N GLU A 66 3.21 -13.95 -0.23
CA GLU A 66 3.02 -12.53 0.06
C GLU A 66 4.15 -11.65 -0.52
N ASP A 67 5.35 -12.20 -0.76
CA ASP A 67 6.41 -11.55 -1.53
C ASP A 67 6.14 -11.64 -3.05
N SER A 68 5.78 -12.83 -3.55
CA SER A 68 5.25 -13.02 -4.90
C SER A 68 4.54 -14.37 -5.08
N GLN A 69 3.42 -14.36 -5.81
CA GLN A 69 2.75 -15.58 -6.28
C GLN A 69 3.66 -16.46 -7.15
N GLU A 70 4.61 -15.89 -7.91
CA GLU A 70 5.60 -16.68 -8.66
C GLU A 70 6.58 -17.40 -7.72
N LYS A 71 7.01 -16.73 -6.63
CA LYS A 71 7.86 -17.35 -5.60
C LYS A 71 7.15 -18.48 -4.85
N PHE A 72 5.85 -18.32 -4.59
CA PHE A 72 5.02 -19.41 -4.07
C PHE A 72 5.08 -20.62 -5.01
N TRP A 73 4.70 -20.49 -6.27
CA TRP A 73 4.68 -21.63 -7.20
C TRP A 73 6.05 -22.30 -7.38
N ASN A 74 7.13 -21.51 -7.49
CA ASN A 74 8.49 -22.05 -7.57
C ASN A 74 8.88 -22.85 -6.31
N PHE A 75 8.45 -22.41 -5.12
CA PHE A 75 8.64 -23.15 -3.88
C PHE A 75 7.73 -24.38 -3.77
N VAL A 76 6.49 -24.31 -4.28
CA VAL A 76 5.59 -25.47 -4.39
C VAL A 76 6.18 -26.55 -5.31
N GLU A 77 6.86 -26.16 -6.39
CA GLU A 77 7.60 -27.09 -7.26
C GLU A 77 8.87 -27.64 -6.58
N ALA A 78 9.64 -26.82 -5.85
CA ALA A 78 10.80 -27.28 -5.10
C ALA A 78 10.46 -28.20 -3.91
N SER A 79 9.27 -28.05 -3.31
CA SER A 79 8.86 -28.76 -2.08
C SER A 79 8.06 -30.04 -2.30
N GLN A 80 7.80 -30.45 -3.55
CA GLN A 80 6.88 -31.53 -3.92
C GLN A 80 7.08 -32.87 -3.18
N ASN A 81 8.32 -33.17 -2.73
CA ASN A 81 8.68 -34.43 -2.08
C ASN A 81 9.15 -34.26 -0.61
N ILE A 82 8.91 -33.11 0.04
CA ILE A 82 9.37 -32.88 1.42
C ILE A 82 8.55 -33.69 2.44
N GLY A 83 7.26 -33.94 2.17
CA GLY A 83 6.36 -34.69 3.05
C GLY A 83 6.05 -33.99 4.39
N SER A 84 5.58 -34.78 5.36
CA SER A 84 5.41 -34.38 6.76
C SER A 84 6.68 -34.60 7.59
N SER A 85 6.71 -34.08 8.83
CA SER A 85 7.85 -34.29 9.74
C SER A 85 8.13 -35.76 10.07
N ASP A 86 7.12 -36.63 9.91
CA ASP A 86 7.20 -38.05 10.22
C ASP A 86 8.07 -38.82 9.21
N HIS A 87 8.28 -38.27 8.01
CA HIS A 87 9.28 -38.77 7.04
C HIS A 87 10.72 -38.36 7.39
N HIS A 88 10.92 -37.26 8.14
CA HIS A 88 12.24 -36.73 8.52
C HIS A 88 12.67 -37.15 9.93
N GLY A 89 11.79 -37.80 10.70
CA GLY A 89 12.04 -38.38 12.02
C GLY A 89 12.15 -37.38 13.18
N THR A 90 12.43 -36.10 12.90
CA THR A 90 12.37 -35.01 13.90
C THR A 90 11.85 -33.72 13.26
N ASP A 91 11.16 -32.88 14.03
CA ASP A 91 10.71 -31.57 13.53
C ASP A 91 11.90 -30.63 13.22
N TYR A 92 13.09 -30.89 13.75
CA TYR A 92 14.32 -30.13 13.47
C TYR A 92 14.92 -30.44 12.09
N SER A 93 14.96 -31.71 11.68
CA SER A 93 15.35 -32.10 10.32
C SER A 93 14.32 -31.63 9.30
N TYR A 94 13.03 -31.73 9.62
CA TYR A 94 11.95 -31.18 8.80
C TYR A 94 12.06 -29.66 8.60
N TYR A 95 12.32 -28.91 9.69
CA TYR A 95 12.54 -27.47 9.62
C TYR A 95 13.73 -27.09 8.72
N HIS A 96 14.87 -27.79 8.82
CA HIS A 96 16.01 -27.55 7.92
C HIS A 96 15.69 -27.88 6.45
N ALA A 97 14.96 -28.96 6.16
CA ALA A 97 14.54 -29.28 4.80
C ALA A 97 13.64 -28.18 4.18
N ILE A 98 12.74 -27.58 4.97
CA ILE A 98 11.94 -26.43 4.57
C ILE A 98 12.83 -25.21 4.28
N LEU A 99 13.81 -24.93 5.15
CA LEU A 99 14.75 -23.82 4.94
C LEU A 99 15.62 -24.02 3.68
N GLU A 100 16.15 -25.23 3.44
CA GLU A 100 16.97 -25.54 2.25
C GLU A 100 16.18 -25.39 0.94
N ALA A 101 14.89 -25.70 0.95
CA ALA A 101 13.99 -25.43 -0.19
C ALA A 101 13.68 -23.92 -0.34
N ALA A 102 13.42 -23.20 0.74
CA ALA A 102 13.05 -21.78 0.70
C ALA A 102 14.24 -20.85 0.37
N PHE A 103 15.45 -21.18 0.84
CA PHE A 103 16.64 -20.33 0.69
C PHE A 103 17.11 -20.17 -0.77
N GLN A 104 16.66 -21.05 -1.67
CA GLN A 104 16.91 -20.95 -3.11
C GLN A 104 16.22 -19.73 -3.75
N PHE A 105 15.19 -19.17 -3.10
CA PHE A 105 14.35 -18.07 -3.62
C PHE A 105 14.40 -16.79 -2.77
N LEU A 106 15.25 -16.77 -1.72
CA LEU A 106 15.28 -15.72 -0.69
C LEU A 106 16.68 -15.14 -0.49
N SER A 107 16.77 -13.81 -0.37
CA SER A 107 18.02 -13.11 -0.04
C SER A 107 18.54 -13.46 1.37
N PRO A 108 19.82 -13.24 1.69
CA PRO A 108 20.33 -13.45 3.06
C PRO A 108 19.59 -12.67 4.15
N LEU A 109 18.94 -11.55 3.81
CA LEU A 109 18.09 -10.78 4.71
C LEU A 109 16.71 -11.45 4.86
N GLN A 110 16.05 -11.77 3.74
CA GLN A 110 14.76 -12.47 3.74
C GLN A 110 14.85 -13.85 4.42
N GLN A 111 15.97 -14.57 4.30
CA GLN A 111 16.23 -15.84 4.99
C GLN A 111 16.21 -15.70 6.52
N ASN A 112 16.58 -14.54 7.07
CA ASN A 112 16.51 -14.28 8.50
C ASN A 112 15.11 -13.81 8.93
N LEU A 113 14.41 -13.05 8.08
CA LEU A 113 13.00 -12.72 8.26
C LEU A 113 12.11 -13.99 8.29
N LEU A 114 12.36 -14.97 7.42
CA LEU A 114 11.65 -16.26 7.43
C LEU A 114 11.84 -17.01 8.76
N LYS A 115 13.07 -17.13 9.27
CA LYS A 115 13.36 -17.78 10.57
C LYS A 115 12.61 -17.10 11.72
N PHE A 116 12.56 -15.78 11.71
CA PHE A 116 11.85 -14.99 12.71
C PHE A 116 10.33 -15.16 12.60
N CYS A 117 9.78 -15.10 11.39
CA CYS A 117 8.37 -15.36 11.09
C CYS A 117 7.92 -16.76 11.54
N LEU A 118 8.67 -17.83 11.20
CA LEU A 118 8.38 -19.19 11.65
C LEU A 118 8.52 -19.36 13.17
N SER A 119 9.30 -18.52 13.84
CA SER A 119 9.36 -18.45 15.31
C SER A 119 8.18 -17.69 15.93
N LEU A 120 7.53 -16.80 15.16
CA LEU A 120 6.31 -16.09 15.55
C LEU A 120 5.02 -16.83 15.21
N ARG A 121 5.04 -17.78 14.27
CA ARG A 121 3.88 -18.56 13.76
C ARG A 121 2.78 -17.68 13.13
N SER A 122 3.14 -16.53 12.56
CA SER A 122 2.18 -15.52 12.06
C SER A 122 1.17 -16.08 11.05
N TYR A 123 1.63 -16.82 10.04
CA TYR A 123 0.77 -17.40 8.99
C TYR A 123 -0.10 -18.58 9.44
N SER A 124 0.02 -19.04 10.68
CA SER A 124 -0.87 -20.06 11.25
C SER A 124 -2.35 -19.63 11.17
N ALA A 125 -2.63 -18.34 11.35
CA ALA A 125 -3.98 -17.78 11.21
C ALA A 125 -4.49 -17.84 9.75
N THR A 126 -3.62 -17.58 8.76
CA THR A 126 -3.95 -17.64 7.33
C THR A 126 -4.33 -19.06 6.90
N ILE A 127 -3.52 -20.05 7.29
CA ILE A 127 -3.80 -21.47 6.99
C ILE A 127 -5.10 -21.93 7.67
N GLN A 128 -5.35 -21.48 8.91
CA GLN A 128 -6.60 -21.76 9.61
C GLN A 128 -7.81 -21.09 8.93
N ALA A 129 -7.65 -19.92 8.30
CA ALA A 129 -8.71 -19.32 7.48
C ALA A 129 -9.04 -20.19 6.26
N PHE A 130 -8.04 -20.76 5.57
CA PHE A 130 -8.27 -21.75 4.52
C PHE A 130 -8.95 -23.03 5.04
N GLN A 131 -8.59 -23.53 6.23
CA GLN A 131 -9.30 -24.65 6.85
C GLN A 131 -10.77 -24.30 7.15
N GLN A 132 -11.06 -23.06 7.58
CA GLN A 132 -12.43 -22.61 7.83
C GLN A 132 -13.24 -22.47 6.53
N ILE A 133 -12.61 -22.05 5.43
CA ILE A 133 -13.22 -22.06 4.09
C ILE A 133 -13.52 -23.49 3.65
N ALA A 134 -12.59 -24.43 3.82
CA ALA A 134 -12.79 -25.84 3.50
C ALA A 134 -13.84 -26.53 4.41
N ALA A 135 -14.00 -26.08 5.66
CA ALA A 135 -15.08 -26.54 6.54
C ALA A 135 -16.47 -26.06 6.10
N ASN A 136 -16.56 -24.86 5.51
CA ASN A 136 -17.79 -24.37 4.87
C ASN A 136 -18.04 -25.03 3.50
N GLU A 137 -16.96 -25.39 2.80
CA GLU A 137 -16.98 -26.17 1.55
C GLU A 137 -16.48 -27.62 1.76
N PRO A 138 -17.14 -28.49 2.56
CA PRO A 138 -16.62 -29.82 2.88
C PRO A 138 -16.36 -30.72 1.65
N PRO A 139 -15.33 -31.58 1.69
CA PRO A 139 -14.98 -32.49 0.60
C PRO A 139 -16.07 -33.56 0.37
N PRO A 140 -16.05 -34.25 -0.79
CA PRO A 140 -16.71 -35.54 -0.94
C PRO A 140 -16.16 -36.58 0.06
N GLU A 141 -16.96 -37.59 0.40
CA GLU A 141 -16.59 -38.59 1.42
C GLU A 141 -15.33 -39.37 1.03
N GLY A 142 -14.36 -39.43 1.97
CA GLY A 142 -13.15 -40.27 1.84
C GLY A 142 -11.99 -39.65 1.06
N CYS A 143 -11.96 -38.32 0.85
CA CYS A 143 -10.94 -37.65 0.05
C CYS A 143 -9.99 -36.76 0.87
N ASP A 144 -8.68 -37.04 0.82
CA ASP A 144 -7.63 -36.18 1.40
C ASP A 144 -7.34 -34.92 0.57
N SER A 145 -7.80 -34.87 -0.69
CA SER A 145 -7.65 -33.71 -1.58
C SER A 145 -8.80 -33.68 -2.59
N PHE A 146 -9.24 -32.49 -2.97
CA PHE A 146 -10.40 -32.34 -3.85
C PHE A 146 -10.35 -31.06 -4.71
N PHE A 147 -11.04 -31.09 -5.84
CA PHE A 147 -11.22 -29.99 -6.76
C PHE A 147 -12.63 -29.42 -6.61
N SER A 148 -12.78 -28.10 -6.60
CA SER A 148 -14.05 -27.37 -6.67
C SER A 148 -14.10 -26.58 -7.98
N VAL A 149 -15.03 -26.91 -8.87
CA VAL A 149 -15.26 -26.24 -10.16
C VAL A 149 -16.66 -25.67 -10.14
N HIS A 150 -16.79 -24.35 -10.07
CA HIS A 150 -18.08 -23.62 -10.08
C HIS A 150 -19.12 -24.29 -9.14
N GLY A 151 -18.73 -24.51 -7.88
CA GLY A 151 -19.56 -25.09 -6.81
C GLY A 151 -19.73 -26.62 -6.81
N LYS A 152 -19.38 -27.35 -7.88
CA LYS A 152 -19.37 -28.83 -7.89
C LYS A 152 -17.98 -29.35 -7.54
N LYS A 153 -17.94 -30.44 -6.77
CA LYS A 153 -16.69 -31.01 -6.24
C LYS A 153 -16.42 -32.41 -6.77
N THR A 154 -15.14 -32.74 -6.93
CA THR A 154 -14.66 -34.09 -7.26
C THR A 154 -13.27 -34.31 -6.66
N CYS A 155 -12.93 -35.55 -6.36
CA CYS A 155 -11.58 -35.97 -5.99
C CYS A 155 -10.88 -36.74 -7.13
N ASP A 156 -11.68 -37.24 -8.08
CA ASP A 156 -11.22 -37.91 -9.29
C ASP A 156 -11.02 -36.89 -10.43
N PHE A 157 -9.94 -37.08 -11.18
CA PHE A 157 -9.51 -36.25 -12.30
C PHE A 157 -10.23 -36.59 -13.62
N HIS A 158 -10.75 -37.80 -13.80
CA HIS A 158 -11.58 -38.12 -14.97
C HIS A 158 -12.93 -37.36 -14.90
N THR A 159 -13.54 -37.36 -13.72
CA THR A 159 -14.77 -36.61 -13.41
C THR A 159 -14.55 -35.10 -13.56
N LEU A 160 -13.36 -34.57 -13.25
CA LEU A 160 -13.00 -33.16 -13.43
C LEU A 160 -13.22 -32.69 -14.88
N GLU A 161 -12.93 -33.51 -15.89
CA GLU A 161 -13.13 -33.12 -17.29
C GLU A 161 -14.62 -32.92 -17.64
N THR A 162 -15.50 -33.75 -17.08
CA THR A 162 -16.96 -33.60 -17.25
C THR A 162 -17.51 -32.36 -16.52
N LEU A 163 -16.88 -31.97 -15.40
CA LEU A 163 -17.22 -30.75 -14.66
C LEU A 163 -16.73 -29.47 -15.37
N LEU A 164 -15.66 -29.55 -16.16
CA LEU A 164 -15.18 -28.45 -17.00
C LEU A 164 -16.11 -28.18 -18.18
N LEU A 165 -16.59 -29.23 -18.86
CA LEU A 165 -17.56 -29.10 -19.96
C LEU A 165 -18.88 -28.46 -19.51
N THR A 166 -19.29 -28.69 -18.25
CA THR A 166 -20.51 -28.14 -17.65
C THR A 166 -20.25 -26.90 -16.79
N ALA A 167 -19.10 -26.23 -16.93
CA ALA A 167 -18.74 -25.08 -16.08
C ALA A 167 -19.44 -23.78 -16.50
N SER A 168 -19.60 -23.54 -17.81
CA SER A 168 -20.19 -22.32 -18.36
C SER A 168 -21.67 -22.12 -17.99
N GLU A 169 -22.36 -23.19 -17.60
CA GLU A 169 -23.76 -23.16 -17.13
C GLU A 169 -23.90 -22.65 -15.69
N ARG A 170 -22.78 -22.40 -14.99
CA ARG A 170 -22.74 -22.15 -13.54
C ARG A 170 -21.93 -20.89 -13.22
N PRO A 171 -22.33 -20.08 -12.22
CA PRO A 171 -21.64 -18.84 -11.89
C PRO A 171 -20.17 -19.10 -11.55
N LYS A 172 -19.27 -18.20 -12.02
CA LYS A 172 -17.85 -18.23 -11.63
C LYS A 172 -17.77 -18.08 -10.09
N PRO A 173 -16.95 -18.88 -9.39
CA PRO A 173 -16.82 -18.79 -7.94
C PRO A 173 -16.15 -17.47 -7.53
N LEU A 174 -16.51 -16.94 -6.35
CA LEU A 174 -15.81 -15.80 -5.78
C LEU A 174 -14.40 -16.23 -5.34
N LEU A 175 -13.40 -15.47 -5.76
CA LEU A 175 -12.01 -15.67 -5.37
C LEU A 175 -11.58 -14.60 -4.35
N PHE A 176 -10.97 -15.03 -3.26
CA PHE A 176 -10.49 -14.17 -2.20
C PHE A 176 -9.15 -13.49 -2.58
N LYS A 177 -8.73 -12.47 -1.81
CA LYS A 177 -7.44 -11.80 -2.00
C LYS A 177 -6.24 -12.73 -1.75
N GLY A 178 -6.36 -13.66 -0.81
CA GLY A 178 -5.30 -14.64 -0.49
C GLY A 178 -5.27 -15.90 -1.36
N ASP A 179 -6.26 -16.13 -2.23
CA ASP A 179 -6.31 -17.33 -3.07
C ASP A 179 -5.10 -17.40 -4.02
N HIS A 180 -4.27 -18.44 -3.92
CA HIS A 180 -3.08 -18.58 -4.76
C HIS A 180 -3.48 -18.91 -6.21
N ARG A 181 -3.07 -18.09 -7.17
CA ARG A 181 -3.51 -18.22 -8.58
C ARG A 181 -2.32 -18.55 -9.46
N TYR A 182 -2.43 -19.60 -10.27
CA TYR A 182 -1.39 -19.94 -11.24
C TYR A 182 -1.51 -19.03 -12.48
N PRO A 183 -0.40 -18.60 -13.10
CA PRO A 183 -0.44 -17.85 -14.34
C PRO A 183 -1.29 -18.54 -15.41
N SER A 184 -2.25 -17.81 -15.98
CA SER A 184 -3.20 -18.33 -16.96
C SER A 184 -3.26 -17.44 -18.18
N SER A 185 -3.24 -18.08 -19.37
CA SER A 185 -3.34 -17.37 -20.64
C SER A 185 -4.74 -16.85 -20.98
N ASN A 186 -5.79 -17.21 -20.21
CA ASN A 186 -7.16 -16.77 -20.49
C ASN A 186 -8.02 -16.57 -19.21
N PRO A 187 -8.33 -15.32 -18.81
CA PRO A 187 -9.19 -15.03 -17.64
C PRO A 187 -10.67 -15.43 -17.83
N GLU A 188 -11.11 -15.77 -19.05
CA GLU A 188 -12.48 -16.25 -19.27
C GLU A 188 -12.66 -17.76 -19.10
N SER A 189 -11.57 -18.53 -19.00
CA SER A 189 -11.63 -19.99 -18.81
C SER A 189 -12.24 -20.41 -17.45
N PRO A 190 -12.83 -21.61 -17.36
CA PRO A 190 -13.41 -22.13 -16.11
C PRO A 190 -12.43 -22.12 -14.93
N VAL A 191 -12.93 -21.74 -13.75
CA VAL A 191 -12.13 -21.67 -12.52
C VAL A 191 -12.11 -23.04 -11.84
N VAL A 192 -10.91 -23.54 -11.54
CA VAL A 192 -10.67 -24.79 -10.82
C VAL A 192 -9.89 -24.48 -9.54
N ILE A 193 -10.55 -24.65 -8.40
CA ILE A 193 -9.95 -24.48 -7.08
C ILE A 193 -9.51 -25.86 -6.58
N PHE A 194 -8.23 -26.05 -6.29
CA PHE A 194 -7.67 -27.28 -5.72
C PHE A 194 -7.43 -27.11 -4.22
N TYR A 195 -7.97 -28.03 -3.43
CA TYR A 195 -7.80 -28.13 -1.99
C TYR A 195 -6.91 -29.34 -1.68
N SER A 196 -5.70 -29.10 -1.17
CA SER A 196 -4.73 -30.17 -0.82
C SER A 196 -3.67 -29.68 0.17
N GLU A 197 -2.84 -30.61 0.67
CA GLU A 197 -1.65 -30.35 1.48
C GLU A 197 -0.40 -30.45 0.60
N ILE A 198 0.53 -29.50 0.75
CA ILE A 198 1.75 -29.43 -0.08
C ILE A 198 2.79 -30.45 0.42
N GLY A 199 3.57 -31.01 -0.50
CA GLY A 199 4.72 -31.87 -0.19
C GLY A 199 4.47 -33.38 -0.27
N TYR A 200 3.28 -33.81 -0.68
CA TYR A 200 2.94 -35.22 -0.91
C TYR A 200 2.92 -35.57 -2.40
N GLU A 201 3.28 -36.82 -2.74
CA GLU A 201 3.28 -37.31 -4.13
C GLU A 201 1.90 -37.16 -4.82
N ASN A 202 0.79 -37.37 -4.09
CA ASN A 202 -0.57 -37.18 -4.60
C ASN A 202 -0.81 -35.72 -5.05
N PHE A 203 -0.32 -34.75 -4.28
CA PHE A 203 -0.40 -33.34 -4.63
C PHE A 203 0.40 -33.05 -5.91
N SER A 204 1.66 -33.49 -5.98
CA SER A 204 2.53 -33.32 -7.17
C SER A 204 1.87 -33.88 -8.43
N ASN A 205 1.37 -35.11 -8.39
CA ASN A 205 0.75 -35.78 -9.53
C ASN A 205 -0.47 -35.01 -10.09
N PHE A 206 -1.31 -34.43 -9.24
CA PHE A 206 -2.44 -33.59 -9.70
C PHE A 206 -1.98 -32.19 -10.13
N HIS A 207 -1.01 -31.61 -9.43
CA HIS A 207 -0.48 -30.27 -9.70
C HIS A 207 0.13 -30.18 -11.11
N HIS A 208 0.97 -31.13 -11.52
CA HIS A 208 1.53 -31.20 -12.87
C HIS A 208 0.46 -31.28 -13.97
N GLN A 209 -0.63 -32.01 -13.72
CA GLN A 209 -1.74 -32.13 -14.66
C GLN A 209 -2.60 -30.85 -14.75
N LEU A 210 -2.73 -30.12 -13.64
CA LEU A 210 -3.38 -28.80 -13.62
C LEU A 210 -2.52 -27.72 -14.28
N ILE A 211 -1.21 -27.70 -14.05
CA ILE A 211 -0.25 -26.83 -14.78
C ILE A 211 -0.39 -27.05 -16.28
N SER A 212 -0.37 -28.31 -16.74
CA SER A 212 -0.54 -28.65 -18.17
C SER A 212 -1.84 -28.08 -18.76
N LYS A 213 -2.96 -28.16 -18.01
CA LYS A 213 -4.25 -27.60 -18.44
C LYS A 213 -4.32 -26.06 -18.37
N SER A 214 -3.63 -25.43 -17.41
CA SER A 214 -3.53 -23.97 -17.26
C SER A 214 -2.67 -23.34 -18.37
N ASN A 215 -1.54 -23.97 -18.69
CA ASN A 215 -0.63 -23.54 -19.76
C ASN A 215 -1.26 -23.68 -21.16
N LEU A 216 -2.14 -24.67 -21.35
CA LEU A 216 -3.01 -24.79 -22.53
C LEU A 216 -4.21 -23.80 -22.52
N GLY A 217 -4.29 -22.90 -21.54
CA GLY A 217 -5.35 -21.90 -21.39
C GLY A 217 -6.74 -22.46 -21.09
N LYS A 218 -6.86 -23.76 -20.76
CA LYS A 218 -8.17 -24.44 -20.62
C LYS A 218 -8.84 -24.22 -19.28
N ILE A 219 -8.09 -23.87 -18.25
CA ILE A 219 -8.57 -23.62 -16.88
C ILE A 219 -7.87 -22.42 -16.28
N ASN A 220 -8.54 -21.76 -15.34
CA ASN A 220 -7.92 -20.86 -14.37
C ASN A 220 -7.66 -21.65 -13.09
N TYR A 221 -6.41 -22.08 -12.89
CA TYR A 221 -6.01 -22.89 -11.74
C TYR A 221 -5.76 -22.01 -10.50
N VAL A 222 -6.45 -22.35 -9.41
CA VAL A 222 -6.36 -21.73 -8.09
C VAL A 222 -6.08 -22.82 -7.05
N PHE A 223 -5.28 -22.51 -6.03
CA PHE A 223 -4.98 -23.43 -4.93
C PHE A 223 -5.36 -22.82 -3.57
N ARG A 224 -5.85 -23.68 -2.66
CA ARG A 224 -6.16 -23.37 -1.26
C ARG A 224 -5.60 -24.49 -0.37
N HIS A 225 -4.94 -24.11 0.72
CA HIS A 225 -4.40 -25.07 1.69
C HIS A 225 -5.51 -25.88 2.37
N TYR A 226 -5.42 -27.21 2.37
CA TYR A 226 -6.37 -28.10 3.04
C TYR A 226 -5.65 -29.21 3.82
N LEU A 227 -6.11 -29.47 5.04
CA LEU A 227 -5.59 -30.48 5.95
C LEU A 227 -6.69 -31.51 6.27
N SER A 228 -6.57 -32.72 5.70
CA SER A 228 -7.50 -33.83 5.93
C SER A 228 -7.55 -34.23 7.41
N ASN A 229 -6.39 -34.32 8.07
CA ASN A 229 -6.25 -34.76 9.46
C ASN A 229 -5.28 -33.85 10.25
N PRO A 230 -5.70 -32.67 10.73
CA PRO A 230 -4.83 -31.76 11.49
C PRO A 230 -4.43 -32.32 12.86
N ARG A 231 -3.19 -32.03 13.30
CA ARG A 231 -2.67 -32.42 14.63
C ARG A 231 -3.46 -31.69 15.73
N ARG A 232 -4.06 -32.45 16.67
CA ARG A 232 -4.98 -31.94 17.71
C ARG A 232 -4.35 -31.07 18.81
N GLU A 233 -3.07 -30.75 18.69
CA GLU A 233 -2.35 -29.87 19.60
C GLU A 233 -2.62 -28.40 19.22
N PRO A 234 -2.81 -27.48 20.18
CA PRO A 234 -2.96 -26.06 19.88
C PRO A 234 -1.61 -25.43 19.51
N VAL A 235 -1.63 -24.34 18.74
CA VAL A 235 -0.40 -23.58 18.47
C VAL A 235 -0.01 -22.79 19.71
N HIS A 236 1.26 -22.89 20.11
CA HIS A 236 1.86 -21.97 21.08
C HIS A 236 2.20 -20.65 20.38
N LEU A 237 1.69 -19.54 20.92
CA LEU A 237 1.95 -18.21 20.38
C LEU A 237 3.25 -17.62 20.94
N SER A 238 3.85 -16.73 20.15
CA SER A 238 4.99 -15.88 20.50
C SER A 238 4.59 -14.40 20.42
N GLY A 239 5.48 -13.49 20.81
CA GLY A 239 5.29 -12.04 20.58
C GLY A 239 4.47 -11.28 21.63
N TYR A 240 4.05 -11.92 22.72
CA TYR A 240 3.35 -11.28 23.85
C TYR A 240 4.30 -10.99 25.02
N GLY A 241 4.04 -9.90 25.75
CA GLY A 241 4.66 -9.60 27.04
C GLY A 241 3.92 -10.23 28.21
N VAL A 242 4.61 -10.44 29.34
CA VAL A 242 4.02 -10.92 30.59
C VAL A 242 4.48 -10.02 31.73
N GLU A 243 3.56 -9.28 32.34
CA GLU A 243 3.83 -8.40 33.47
C GLU A 243 3.53 -9.11 34.80
N LEU A 244 4.47 -9.03 35.75
CA LEU A 244 4.26 -9.43 37.15
C LEU A 244 4.01 -8.20 38.03
N ALA A 245 2.90 -7.53 37.78
CA ALA A 245 2.50 -6.27 38.43
C ALA A 245 2.47 -6.39 39.97
N ILE A 246 3.32 -5.62 40.66
CA ILE A 246 3.42 -5.61 42.12
C ILE A 246 2.28 -4.77 42.71
N LYS A 247 1.14 -5.41 43.00
CA LYS A 247 -0.09 -4.74 43.47
C LYS A 247 0.03 -3.98 44.80
N SER A 248 1.04 -4.26 45.62
CA SER A 248 1.29 -3.53 46.86
C SER A 248 2.73 -3.71 47.36
N THR A 249 3.49 -2.62 47.40
CA THR A 249 4.86 -2.56 47.97
C THR A 249 4.87 -2.34 49.49
N GLU A 250 3.77 -1.82 50.06
CA GLU A 250 3.68 -1.47 51.49
C GLU A 250 3.12 -2.62 52.37
N TYR A 251 2.30 -3.51 51.80
CA TYR A 251 1.59 -4.57 52.54
C TYR A 251 2.46 -5.82 52.79
N LYS A 252 3.54 -5.67 53.56
CA LYS A 252 4.26 -6.79 54.18
C LYS A 252 4.50 -6.67 55.69
N ALA A 253 4.37 -5.48 56.29
CA ALA A 253 4.72 -5.24 57.69
C ALA A 253 3.72 -5.79 58.75
N LYS A 254 2.99 -6.89 58.46
CA LYS A 254 1.93 -7.41 59.34
C LYS A 254 1.63 -8.93 59.33
N ASP A 255 2.41 -9.76 58.63
CA ASP A 255 2.25 -11.23 58.67
C ASP A 255 3.59 -11.91 59.02
N ASP A 256 4.09 -11.65 60.23
CA ASP A 256 5.28 -12.31 60.81
C ASP A 256 4.97 -13.75 61.29
N THR A 257 4.25 -14.53 60.48
CA THR A 257 4.13 -15.97 60.69
C THR A 257 5.43 -16.67 60.25
N GLN A 258 6.44 -16.69 61.15
CA GLN A 258 7.75 -17.31 60.89
C GLN A 258 7.64 -18.82 60.57
N VAL A 259 7.50 -19.14 59.29
CA VAL A 259 7.70 -20.50 58.76
C VAL A 259 9.19 -20.83 58.89
N LYS A 260 9.53 -21.58 59.93
CA LYS A 260 10.93 -22.02 60.16
C LYS A 260 11.45 -22.78 58.94
N GLY A 261 12.60 -22.34 58.44
CA GLY A 261 13.05 -22.65 57.09
C GLY A 261 13.28 -24.14 56.83
N THR A 262 12.85 -24.58 55.65
CA THR A 262 13.56 -25.62 54.89
C THR A 262 14.56 -24.90 54.00
N GLU A 263 15.79 -25.43 53.86
CA GLU A 263 16.87 -24.73 53.17
C GLU A 263 16.57 -24.51 51.68
N VAL A 264 16.56 -23.25 51.22
CA VAL A 264 16.36 -22.90 49.81
C VAL A 264 17.63 -22.27 49.26
N ASN A 265 18.37 -23.02 48.45
CA ASN A 265 19.56 -22.53 47.75
C ASN A 265 19.17 -21.61 46.58
N THR A 266 18.76 -20.37 46.88
CA THR A 266 18.32 -19.40 45.88
C THR A 266 19.51 -18.71 45.20
N THR A 267 19.94 -19.16 44.02
CA THR A 267 20.56 -18.26 43.01
C THR A 267 20.22 -18.72 41.59
N VAL A 268 19.73 -17.79 40.77
CA VAL A 268 19.40 -18.01 39.34
C VAL A 268 20.67 -18.06 38.46
N ILE A 269 21.81 -17.63 39.01
CA ILE A 269 23.13 -17.66 38.35
C ILE A 269 23.90 -18.89 38.85
N GLY A 270 24.40 -19.72 37.92
CA GLY A 270 25.18 -20.91 38.22
C GLY A 270 26.56 -20.57 38.80
N GLU A 271 27.09 -21.40 39.69
CA GLU A 271 28.33 -21.10 40.44
C GLU A 271 29.58 -20.83 39.56
N ASN A 272 29.57 -21.27 38.29
CA ASN A 272 30.69 -21.10 37.35
C ASN A 272 30.53 -19.89 36.40
N ASP A 273 29.48 -19.09 36.55
CA ASP A 273 29.24 -17.93 35.67
C ASP A 273 30.22 -16.78 35.98
N PRO A 274 30.91 -16.19 34.97
CA PRO A 274 31.79 -15.04 35.20
C PRO A 274 31.05 -13.76 35.63
N ILE A 275 29.73 -13.68 35.46
CA ILE A 275 28.88 -12.52 35.80
C ILE A 275 28.08 -12.77 37.11
N ASP A 276 28.60 -13.61 38.01
CA ASP A 276 28.05 -13.79 39.36
C ASP A 276 28.23 -12.52 40.21
N GLU A 277 27.30 -11.57 40.09
CA GLU A 277 27.29 -10.31 40.83
C GLU A 277 26.11 -10.21 41.81
N VAL A 278 26.41 -9.98 43.09
CA VAL A 278 25.40 -9.74 44.12
C VAL A 278 25.66 -8.41 44.81
N GLN A 279 24.65 -7.53 44.81
CA GLN A 279 24.66 -6.22 45.49
C GLN A 279 25.82 -5.25 45.14
N GLY A 280 26.53 -5.47 44.02
CA GLY A 280 27.70 -4.68 43.58
C GLY A 280 29.04 -5.42 43.70
N PHE A 281 29.06 -6.66 44.18
CA PHE A 281 30.26 -7.48 44.32
C PHE A 281 30.33 -8.57 43.24
N LEU A 282 31.36 -8.51 42.38
CA LEU A 282 31.65 -9.51 41.35
C LEU A 282 32.31 -10.75 41.97
N PHE A 283 31.52 -11.74 42.38
CA PHE A 283 31.99 -12.94 43.06
C PHE A 283 32.87 -13.83 42.18
N GLY A 284 32.71 -13.79 40.85
CA GLY A 284 33.66 -14.38 39.90
C GLY A 284 35.09 -13.85 40.12
N LYS A 285 35.31 -12.55 39.87
CA LYS A 285 36.63 -11.90 40.08
C LYS A 285 37.14 -12.01 41.52
N LEU A 286 36.28 -11.89 42.52
CA LEU A 286 36.71 -12.00 43.93
C LEU A 286 37.22 -13.40 44.27
N ARG A 287 36.62 -14.45 43.70
CA ARG A 287 37.05 -15.85 43.86
C ARG A 287 38.37 -16.14 43.14
N ASP A 288 38.60 -15.49 41.99
CA ASP A 288 39.85 -15.62 41.23
C ASP A 288 41.01 -14.87 41.90
N LEU A 289 40.73 -13.72 42.54
CA LEU A 289 41.71 -12.90 43.26
C LEU A 289 42.02 -13.43 44.67
N HIS A 290 41.06 -14.07 45.34
CA HIS A 290 41.19 -14.58 46.71
C HIS A 290 40.72 -16.04 46.83
N PRO A 291 41.46 -17.00 46.23
CA PRO A 291 41.10 -18.43 46.28
C PRO A 291 41.04 -18.98 47.70
N ASP A 292 41.84 -18.44 48.62
CA ASP A 292 41.93 -18.86 50.03
C ASP A 292 40.64 -18.59 50.81
N LEU A 293 39.85 -17.59 50.38
CA LEU A 293 38.64 -17.12 51.08
C LEU A 293 37.35 -17.71 50.51
N LYS A 294 37.44 -18.72 49.63
CA LYS A 294 36.33 -19.25 48.83
C LYS A 294 35.06 -19.63 49.63
N GLU A 295 35.20 -20.22 50.82
CA GLU A 295 34.05 -20.56 51.66
C GLU A 295 33.44 -19.33 52.38
N GLN A 296 34.27 -18.37 52.80
CA GLN A 296 33.77 -17.11 53.38
C GLN A 296 33.10 -16.23 52.31
N LEU A 297 33.58 -16.26 51.06
CA LEU A 297 32.94 -15.61 49.93
C LEU A 297 31.59 -16.27 49.58
N LYS A 298 31.46 -17.61 49.69
CA LYS A 298 30.16 -18.29 49.58
C LYS A 298 29.19 -17.88 50.70
N GLU A 299 29.65 -17.82 51.94
CA GLU A 299 28.82 -17.43 53.10
C GLU A 299 28.35 -15.98 52.98
N LEU A 300 29.25 -15.07 52.58
CA LEU A 300 28.92 -13.68 52.24
C LEU A 300 27.93 -13.58 51.06
N ARG A 301 28.13 -14.36 49.98
CA ARG A 301 27.20 -14.46 48.84
C ARG A 301 25.82 -14.91 49.32
N LYS A 302 25.74 -15.96 50.14
CA LYS A 302 24.47 -16.46 50.71
C LYS A 302 23.75 -15.38 51.52
N HIS A 303 24.43 -14.75 52.49
CA HIS A 303 23.86 -13.67 53.30
C HIS A 303 23.42 -12.46 52.46
N LEU A 304 24.18 -12.08 51.43
CA LEU A 304 23.81 -11.00 50.52
C LEU A 304 22.60 -11.34 49.64
N VAL A 305 22.42 -12.60 49.23
CA VAL A 305 21.21 -13.01 48.46
C VAL A 305 19.99 -13.12 49.37
N GLU A 306 20.13 -13.71 50.56
CA GLU A 306 19.06 -13.78 51.57
C GLU A 306 18.52 -12.37 51.91
N SER A 307 19.42 -11.40 52.13
CA SER A 307 19.08 -9.98 52.36
C SER A 307 18.72 -9.17 51.08
N THR A 308 18.66 -9.80 49.91
CA THR A 308 18.19 -9.19 48.65
C THR A 308 16.74 -9.56 48.32
N ASN A 309 16.20 -10.63 48.89
CA ASN A 309 14.77 -10.99 48.76
C ASN A 309 13.83 -10.04 49.52
N GLU A 310 14.37 -9.18 50.41
CA GLU A 310 13.64 -8.11 51.07
C GLU A 310 13.50 -6.87 50.16
N MET A 311 12.34 -6.76 49.50
CA MET A 311 11.90 -5.57 48.76
C MET A 311 11.62 -4.40 49.73
N ALA A 312 12.67 -3.76 50.23
CA ALA A 312 12.58 -2.55 51.03
C ALA A 312 12.30 -1.31 50.14
N PRO A 313 11.40 -0.39 50.54
CA PRO A 313 11.05 0.78 49.72
C PRO A 313 12.22 1.76 49.57
N LEU A 314 12.40 2.28 48.36
CA LEU A 314 13.39 3.31 48.04
C LEU A 314 12.94 4.68 48.54
N LYS A 315 13.90 5.54 48.93
CA LYS A 315 13.60 6.91 49.38
C LYS A 315 13.50 7.84 48.17
N VAL A 316 12.63 8.87 48.25
CA VAL A 316 12.28 9.75 47.13
C VAL A 316 13.49 10.33 46.37
N TRP A 317 14.53 10.77 47.09
CA TRP A 317 15.75 11.30 46.45
C TRP A 317 16.57 10.24 45.71
N GLN A 318 16.49 8.96 46.11
CA GLN A 318 17.15 7.86 45.42
C GLN A 318 16.46 7.48 44.10
N LEU A 319 15.25 7.97 43.85
CA LEU A 319 14.53 7.78 42.59
C LEU A 319 14.94 8.84 41.55
N GLN A 320 15.44 10.01 41.98
CA GLN A 320 15.73 11.15 41.09
C GLN A 320 16.96 10.91 40.20
N ASP A 321 18.05 10.38 40.75
CA ASP A 321 19.25 10.02 39.97
C ASP A 321 19.22 8.58 39.40
N LEU A 322 18.15 7.81 39.65
CA LEU A 322 18.07 6.37 39.34
C LEU A 322 18.21 6.07 37.84
N SER A 323 17.71 6.96 36.98
CA SER A 323 17.85 6.88 35.52
C SER A 323 19.30 7.05 35.07
N PHE A 324 20.00 8.07 35.59
CA PHE A 324 21.42 8.30 35.35
C PHE A 324 22.28 7.15 35.89
N GLN A 325 21.93 6.59 37.05
CA GLN A 325 22.60 5.44 37.64
C GLN A 325 22.40 4.16 36.82
N ALA A 326 21.20 3.93 36.27
CA ALA A 326 20.94 2.81 35.35
C ALA A 326 21.72 2.96 34.04
N ALA A 327 21.72 4.16 33.44
CA ALA A 327 22.51 4.46 32.23
C ALA A 327 24.01 4.27 32.48
N ALA A 328 24.56 4.84 33.55
CA ALA A 328 25.96 4.64 33.95
C ALA A 328 26.29 3.16 34.18
N ARG A 329 25.36 2.39 34.76
CA ARG A 329 25.54 0.95 34.96
C ARG A 329 25.60 0.16 33.65
N ILE A 330 24.75 0.48 32.67
CA ILE A 330 24.78 -0.14 31.34
C ILE A 330 26.07 0.23 30.60
N LEU A 331 26.45 1.51 30.61
CA LEU A 331 27.69 2.01 29.97
C LEU A 331 28.97 1.48 30.64
N SER A 332 28.92 1.08 31.92
CA SER A 332 30.04 0.45 32.62
C SER A 332 30.26 -1.04 32.26
N ALA A 333 29.31 -1.66 31.55
CA ALA A 333 29.45 -3.04 31.08
C ALA A 333 30.29 -3.12 29.79
N PRO A 334 30.96 -4.25 29.50
CA PRO A 334 31.56 -4.49 28.19
C PRO A 334 30.52 -4.37 27.07
N VAL A 335 30.90 -3.80 25.92
CA VAL A 335 29.97 -3.48 24.82
C VAL A 335 29.13 -4.70 24.38
N GLU A 336 29.76 -5.87 24.30
CA GLU A 336 29.11 -7.16 23.98
C GLU A 336 28.00 -7.56 24.97
N LEU A 337 28.11 -7.14 26.23
CA LEU A 337 27.19 -7.45 27.32
C LEU A 337 26.22 -6.31 27.64
N ALA A 338 26.45 -5.09 27.14
CA ALA A 338 25.65 -3.91 27.50
C ALA A 338 24.15 -4.10 27.20
N LEU A 339 23.80 -4.71 26.06
CA LEU A 339 22.41 -5.04 25.71
C LEU A 339 21.82 -6.15 26.59
N VAL A 340 22.64 -7.13 27.02
CA VAL A 340 22.21 -8.20 27.94
C VAL A 340 21.95 -7.65 29.34
N VAL A 341 22.82 -6.74 29.80
CA VAL A 341 22.65 -6.01 31.07
C VAL A 341 21.42 -5.09 30.99
N MET A 342 21.22 -4.36 29.89
CA MET A 342 20.01 -3.55 29.69
C MET A 342 18.73 -4.40 29.76
N LYS A 343 18.73 -5.60 29.17
CA LYS A 343 17.62 -6.55 29.22
C LYS A 343 17.36 -7.10 30.63
N ASP A 344 18.38 -7.54 31.36
CA ASP A 344 18.21 -7.98 32.76
C ASP A 344 17.74 -6.84 33.67
N LEU A 345 18.29 -5.64 33.51
CA LEU A 345 17.88 -4.48 34.29
C LEU A 345 16.46 -4.02 33.99
N SER A 346 15.96 -4.12 32.74
CA SER A 346 14.57 -3.79 32.43
C SER A 346 13.60 -4.88 32.88
N GLN A 347 13.89 -6.15 32.60
CA GLN A 347 13.01 -7.28 32.96
C GLN A 347 12.92 -7.50 34.48
N ASN A 348 14.00 -7.25 35.23
CA ASN A 348 14.07 -7.49 36.68
C ASN A 348 14.11 -6.19 37.51
N PHE A 349 13.77 -5.03 36.93
CA PHE A 349 14.01 -3.69 37.50
C PHE A 349 13.66 -3.54 39.00
N PRO A 350 12.49 -3.97 39.50
CA PRO A 350 12.12 -3.78 40.91
C PRO A 350 13.06 -4.49 41.91
N THR A 351 13.71 -5.58 41.50
CA THR A 351 14.70 -6.29 42.35
C THR A 351 16.09 -5.68 42.23
N LYS A 352 16.45 -5.20 41.02
CA LYS A 352 17.77 -4.64 40.71
C LYS A 352 17.94 -3.20 41.20
N ALA A 353 16.86 -2.42 41.31
CA ALA A 353 16.89 -0.98 41.61
C ALA A 353 17.73 -0.61 42.86
N ARG A 354 17.64 -1.39 43.95
CA ARG A 354 18.46 -1.17 45.17
C ARG A 354 19.97 -1.31 44.90
N ALA A 355 20.39 -2.17 43.98
CA ALA A 355 21.78 -2.28 43.55
C ALA A 355 22.20 -1.09 42.66
N ILE A 356 21.31 -0.67 41.74
CA ILE A 356 21.54 0.50 40.86
C ILE A 356 21.81 1.77 41.70
N THR A 357 21.10 1.99 42.82
CA THR A 357 21.34 3.17 43.69
C THR A 357 22.73 3.29 44.31
N LYS A 358 23.59 2.25 44.18
CA LYS A 358 25.00 2.27 44.61
C LYS A 358 25.97 2.66 43.48
N THR A 359 25.52 2.75 42.23
CA THR A 359 26.36 3.07 41.08
C THR A 359 26.75 4.56 41.09
N ALA A 360 28.04 4.85 40.97
CA ALA A 360 28.52 6.22 40.81
C ALA A 360 28.28 6.71 39.38
N VAL A 361 27.81 7.96 39.25
CA VAL A 361 27.59 8.65 37.97
C VAL A 361 28.69 9.69 37.79
N SER A 362 29.32 9.75 36.62
CA SER A 362 30.28 10.80 36.30
C SER A 362 29.56 12.12 35.95
N SER A 363 30.18 13.26 36.29
CA SER A 363 29.64 14.58 35.94
C SER A 363 29.54 14.77 34.43
N GLU A 364 30.49 14.21 33.68
CA GLU A 364 30.58 14.26 32.21
C GLU A 364 29.35 13.61 31.55
N LEU A 365 28.99 12.38 31.97
CA LEU A 365 27.80 11.67 31.48
C LEU A 365 26.51 12.45 31.81
N ARG A 366 26.45 13.10 32.98
CA ARG A 366 25.31 13.93 33.35
C ARG A 366 25.16 15.12 32.42
N THR A 367 26.24 15.85 32.14
CA THR A 367 26.22 16.98 31.19
C THR A 367 25.85 16.55 29.77
N GLU A 368 26.40 15.43 29.29
CA GLU A 368 26.08 14.88 27.96
C GLU A 368 24.59 14.53 27.83
N VAL A 369 24.02 13.83 28.82
CA VAL A 369 22.58 13.49 28.85
C VAL A 369 21.71 14.75 28.94
N GLU A 370 22.09 15.73 29.77
CA GLU A 370 21.35 17.00 29.89
C GLU A 370 21.46 17.89 28.62
N GLU A 371 22.49 17.74 27.78
CA GLU A 371 22.59 18.40 26.48
C GLU A 371 21.79 17.67 25.40
N ASN A 372 21.90 16.35 25.33
CA ASN A 372 21.11 15.52 24.42
C ASN A 372 19.59 15.69 24.65
N GLN A 373 19.14 15.75 25.91
CA GLN A 373 17.73 16.03 26.23
C GLN A 373 17.26 17.41 25.74
N LYS A 374 18.10 18.45 25.79
CA LYS A 374 17.76 19.78 25.26
C LYS A 374 17.67 19.75 23.73
N TYR A 375 18.58 19.03 23.08
CA TYR A 375 18.58 18.86 21.63
C TYR A 375 17.34 18.10 21.13
N PHE A 376 17.05 16.92 21.67
CA PHE A 376 15.88 16.14 21.27
C PHE A 376 14.55 16.85 21.57
N LYS A 377 14.44 17.56 22.69
CA LYS A 377 13.27 18.40 22.98
C LYS A 377 13.10 19.55 21.98
N GLY A 378 14.20 20.12 21.48
CA GLY A 378 14.18 21.21 20.50
C GLY A 378 13.92 20.78 19.05
N THR A 379 14.36 19.57 18.66
CA THR A 379 14.30 19.09 17.26
C THR A 379 13.21 18.04 17.02
N LEU A 380 12.90 17.20 18.01
CA LEU A 380 11.95 16.08 17.90
C LEU A 380 10.77 16.17 18.89
N GLY A 381 10.76 17.16 19.79
CA GLY A 381 9.73 17.33 20.82
C GLY A 381 9.82 16.37 22.02
N ILE A 382 10.61 15.29 21.91
CA ILE A 382 10.80 14.22 22.90
C ILE A 382 11.20 14.81 24.27
N GLN A 383 10.47 14.43 25.32
CA GLN A 383 10.72 14.85 26.70
C GLN A 383 11.38 13.74 27.53
N PRO A 384 12.02 14.07 28.68
CA PRO A 384 12.66 13.07 29.53
C PRO A 384 11.64 12.09 30.14
N GLY A 385 11.57 10.88 29.58
CA GLY A 385 10.62 9.83 29.96
C GLY A 385 9.91 9.22 28.75
N ASP A 386 9.77 10.00 27.67
CA ASP A 386 9.19 9.55 26.40
C ASP A 386 10.13 8.55 25.71
N SER A 387 9.56 7.56 25.03
CA SER A 387 10.31 6.55 24.26
C SER A 387 9.88 6.60 22.79
N ALA A 388 10.84 6.79 21.89
CA ALA A 388 10.61 6.85 20.45
C ALA A 388 11.57 5.89 19.72
N LEU A 389 11.02 5.00 18.90
CA LEU A 389 11.81 4.12 18.02
C LEU A 389 11.88 4.73 16.63
N PHE A 390 13.07 4.71 16.02
CA PHE A 390 13.27 5.13 14.64
C PHE A 390 13.97 4.03 13.85
N ILE A 391 13.38 3.61 12.73
CA ILE A 391 14.00 2.66 11.78
C ILE A 391 14.25 3.41 10.47
N ASN A 392 15.53 3.55 10.11
CA ASN A 392 16.07 4.31 8.96
C ASN A 392 15.66 5.80 8.83
N GLY A 393 14.76 6.29 9.69
CA GLY A 393 14.20 7.65 9.70
C GLY A 393 12.69 7.66 9.97
N LEU A 394 12.02 6.52 9.78
CA LEU A 394 10.60 6.32 10.08
C LEU A 394 10.41 6.26 11.61
N HIS A 395 9.52 7.11 12.15
CA HIS A 395 9.10 7.03 13.55
C HIS A 395 8.12 5.88 13.74
N ILE A 396 8.40 5.03 14.72
CA ILE A 396 7.55 3.91 15.13
C ILE A 396 6.99 4.23 16.51
N ASP A 397 5.67 4.38 16.55
CA ASP A 397 4.92 4.53 17.79
C ASP A 397 4.82 3.17 18.51
N LEU A 398 5.39 3.11 19.70
CA LEU A 398 5.48 1.90 20.52
C LEU A 398 4.20 1.62 21.32
N ASP A 399 3.28 2.59 21.43
CA ASP A 399 1.99 2.41 22.10
C ASP A 399 0.95 1.77 21.17
N THR A 400 1.12 1.87 19.85
CA THR A 400 0.18 1.34 18.84
C THR A 400 0.73 0.20 17.97
N GLN A 401 2.04 0.15 17.68
CA GLN A 401 2.61 -0.89 16.81
C GLN A 401 3.09 -2.11 17.60
N ASP A 402 2.63 -3.29 17.20
CA ASP A 402 3.06 -4.57 17.76
C ASP A 402 4.23 -5.21 16.98
N ILE A 403 4.71 -6.36 17.45
CA ILE A 403 5.84 -7.07 16.84
C ILE A 403 5.55 -7.60 15.43
N PHE A 404 4.28 -7.75 15.06
CA PHE A 404 3.84 -8.20 13.75
C PHE A 404 3.83 -7.03 12.77
N SER A 405 3.26 -5.88 13.17
CA SER A 405 3.34 -4.61 12.46
C SER A 405 4.79 -4.18 12.22
N LEU A 406 5.65 -4.34 13.23
CA LEU A 406 7.09 -4.07 13.13
C LEU A 406 7.79 -5.00 12.14
N PHE A 407 7.37 -6.27 12.05
CA PHE A 407 7.88 -7.21 11.04
C PHE A 407 7.50 -6.78 9.62
N ASP A 408 6.28 -6.29 9.41
CA ASP A 408 5.85 -5.78 8.11
C ASP A 408 6.58 -4.50 7.70
N VAL A 409 6.82 -3.58 8.63
CA VAL A 409 7.69 -2.41 8.39
C VAL A 409 9.11 -2.85 8.02
N LEU A 410 9.72 -3.79 8.77
CA LEU A 410 11.04 -4.32 8.47
C LEU A 410 11.11 -5.04 7.12
N ARG A 411 10.07 -5.77 6.73
CA ARG A 411 9.98 -6.49 5.45
C ARG A 411 9.84 -5.54 4.26
N ASN A 412 9.00 -4.51 4.39
CA ASN A 412 8.84 -3.47 3.36
C ASN A 412 10.14 -2.66 3.20
N GLU A 413 10.76 -2.25 4.29
CA GLU A 413 12.05 -1.54 4.27
C GLU A 413 13.17 -2.41 3.67
N ALA A 414 13.23 -3.70 4.02
CA ALA A 414 14.16 -4.65 3.42
C ALA A 414 14.00 -4.74 1.89
N ARG A 415 12.77 -4.77 1.38
CA ARG A 415 12.51 -4.77 -0.08
C ARG A 415 13.00 -3.49 -0.75
N VAL A 416 12.80 -2.32 -0.14
CA VAL A 416 13.30 -1.04 -0.66
C VAL A 416 14.83 -0.98 -0.63
N MET A 417 15.45 -1.43 0.47
CA MET A 417 16.92 -1.49 0.61
C MET A 417 17.55 -2.42 -0.42
N GLU A 418 17.01 -3.62 -0.62
CA GLU A 418 17.48 -4.54 -1.68
C GLU A 418 17.27 -3.96 -3.07
N GLY A 419 16.12 -3.34 -3.34
CA GLY A 419 15.82 -2.74 -4.63
C GLY A 419 16.83 -1.65 -5.01
N LEU A 420 17.18 -0.77 -4.07
CA LEU A 420 18.19 0.27 -4.27
C LEU A 420 19.60 -0.32 -4.40
N HIS A 421 19.96 -1.36 -3.64
CA HIS A 421 21.25 -2.04 -3.75
C HIS A 421 21.43 -2.74 -5.11
N ARG A 422 20.38 -3.38 -5.66
CA ARG A 422 20.40 -3.96 -7.02
C ARG A 422 20.61 -2.92 -8.13
N LEU A 423 20.20 -1.68 -7.89
CA LEU A 423 20.46 -0.52 -8.75
C LEU A 423 21.84 0.13 -8.50
N GLY A 424 22.73 -0.52 -7.75
CA GLY A 424 24.09 -0.04 -7.47
C GLY A 424 24.18 1.09 -6.42
N ILE A 425 23.09 1.39 -5.70
CA ILE A 425 23.05 2.47 -4.72
C ILE A 425 23.48 1.94 -3.34
N GLU A 426 24.73 2.22 -2.97
CA GLU A 426 25.36 1.67 -1.77
C GLU A 426 25.73 2.72 -0.70
N GLY A 427 25.97 2.23 0.53
CA GLY A 427 26.54 3.01 1.63
C GLY A 427 25.72 4.23 2.03
N ILE A 428 26.37 5.40 2.11
CA ILE A 428 25.76 6.65 2.61
C ILE A 428 24.68 7.16 1.64
N ALA A 429 24.78 6.86 0.34
CA ALA A 429 23.79 7.24 -0.66
C ALA A 429 22.42 6.62 -0.36
N LEU A 430 22.40 5.33 -0.03
CA LEU A 430 21.22 4.57 0.36
C LEU A 430 20.49 5.25 1.54
N HIS A 431 21.21 5.51 2.63
CA HIS A 431 20.64 6.11 3.85
C HIS A 431 20.13 7.55 3.64
N ASN A 432 20.71 8.30 2.71
CA ASN A 432 20.20 9.63 2.33
C ASN A 432 18.92 9.55 1.48
N ILE A 433 18.78 8.52 0.63
CA ILE A 433 17.59 8.31 -0.20
C ILE A 433 16.41 7.79 0.65
N LEU A 434 16.65 6.87 1.59
CA LEU A 434 15.62 6.37 2.52
C LEU A 434 15.03 7.47 3.43
N LYS A 435 15.82 8.51 3.73
CA LYS A 435 15.36 9.71 4.46
C LYS A 435 14.48 10.66 3.65
N LEU A 436 14.34 10.46 2.35
CA LEU A 436 13.49 11.31 1.54
C LEU A 436 12.02 11.03 1.87
N ASN A 437 11.32 12.04 2.40
CA ASN A 437 9.87 11.99 2.43
C ASN A 437 9.34 12.02 0.98
N ILE A 438 9.07 10.83 0.47
CA ILE A 438 8.54 10.51 -0.86
C ILE A 438 7.00 10.35 -0.82
N GLN A 439 6.38 10.43 0.35
CA GLN A 439 4.91 10.43 0.42
C GLN A 439 4.36 11.60 -0.40
N PRO A 440 3.30 11.39 -1.20
CA PRO A 440 2.54 12.52 -1.70
C PRO A 440 1.99 13.25 -0.48
N SER A 441 2.12 14.58 -0.47
CA SER A 441 1.20 15.35 0.37
C SER A 441 -0.21 15.03 -0.12
N GLU A 442 -1.13 14.81 0.81
CA GLU A 442 -2.57 14.94 0.56
C GLU A 442 -2.81 16.42 0.25
N ALA A 443 -2.62 16.75 -1.02
CA ALA A 443 -2.68 18.09 -1.56
C ALA A 443 -3.93 18.13 -2.42
N ASP A 444 -4.98 18.75 -1.90
CA ASP A 444 -6.23 18.97 -2.61
C ASP A 444 -5.94 19.66 -3.95
N TYR A 445 -6.07 18.90 -5.04
CA TYR A 445 -5.97 19.44 -6.39
C TYR A 445 -7.26 20.20 -6.69
N ALA A 446 -7.12 21.41 -7.21
CA ALA A 446 -8.23 22.29 -7.51
C ALA A 446 -8.36 22.49 -9.02
N VAL A 447 -9.59 22.60 -9.51
CA VAL A 447 -9.92 22.97 -10.89
C VAL A 447 -9.95 24.48 -11.04
N ASP A 448 -9.54 25.02 -12.19
CA ASP A 448 -9.70 26.45 -12.49
C ASP A 448 -11.19 26.82 -12.66
N ILE A 449 -11.69 27.71 -11.81
CA ILE A 449 -13.09 28.19 -11.81
C ILE A 449 -13.29 29.48 -12.61
N ARG A 450 -12.30 29.95 -13.38
CA ARG A 450 -12.39 31.18 -14.21
C ARG A 450 -13.03 30.93 -15.58
N SER A 451 -14.16 30.21 -15.61
CA SER A 451 -14.88 29.83 -16.83
C SER A 451 -16.16 30.65 -17.06
N SER A 452 -16.45 31.00 -18.31
CA SER A 452 -17.73 31.61 -18.73
C SER A 452 -18.93 30.68 -18.52
N ALA A 453 -18.70 29.37 -18.49
CA ALA A 453 -19.72 28.35 -18.26
C ALA A 453 -20.38 28.39 -16.87
N ILE A 454 -19.79 29.10 -15.90
CA ILE A 454 -20.26 29.15 -14.52
C ILE A 454 -21.22 30.33 -14.32
N SER A 455 -22.51 30.01 -14.17
CA SER A 455 -23.56 30.98 -13.84
C SER A 455 -23.56 31.27 -12.34
N TRP A 456 -23.08 32.44 -11.92
CA TRP A 456 -23.02 32.85 -10.51
C TRP A 456 -24.36 33.38 -10.02
N VAL A 457 -24.82 32.94 -8.85
CA VAL A 457 -26.11 33.33 -8.25
C VAL A 457 -25.98 34.58 -7.35
N ASN A 458 -24.80 34.80 -6.78
CA ASN A 458 -24.48 35.94 -5.93
C ASN A 458 -23.04 36.42 -6.13
N ASN A 459 -22.77 37.64 -5.65
CA ASN A 459 -21.44 38.24 -5.61
C ASN A 459 -21.27 39.02 -4.30
N LEU A 460 -20.45 38.49 -3.39
CA LEU A 460 -20.26 39.06 -2.05
C LEU A 460 -19.70 40.49 -2.09
N GLU A 461 -19.06 40.89 -3.19
CA GLU A 461 -18.48 42.22 -3.36
C GLU A 461 -19.48 43.22 -3.95
N ALA A 462 -20.37 42.80 -4.85
CA ALA A 462 -21.30 43.67 -5.54
C ALA A 462 -22.66 43.81 -4.82
N ASP A 463 -23.25 42.71 -4.35
CA ASP A 463 -24.69 42.69 -4.07
C ASP A 463 -25.08 43.57 -2.88
N SER A 464 -26.25 44.21 -3.00
CA SER A 464 -26.79 45.08 -1.95
C SER A 464 -27.04 44.36 -0.61
N ARG A 465 -27.22 43.04 -0.65
CA ARG A 465 -27.40 42.14 0.50
C ARG A 465 -26.22 42.16 1.47
N TYR A 466 -24.98 42.33 0.96
CA TYR A 466 -23.74 42.23 1.76
C TYR A 466 -23.16 43.61 2.12
N ASN A 467 -23.92 44.70 1.89
CA ASN A 467 -23.52 46.07 2.22
C ASN A 467 -23.18 46.31 3.71
N SER A 468 -23.67 45.46 4.62
CA SER A 468 -23.38 45.53 6.06
C SER A 468 -22.02 44.96 6.46
N TRP A 469 -21.36 44.20 5.57
CA TRP A 469 -20.12 43.50 5.88
C TRP A 469 -18.87 44.36 5.60
N PRO A 470 -17.81 44.26 6.41
CA PRO A 470 -16.54 44.94 6.16
C PRO A 470 -15.84 44.35 4.93
N SER A 471 -15.30 45.20 4.06
CA SER A 471 -14.54 44.78 2.86
C SER A 471 -13.05 44.53 3.11
N SER A 472 -12.52 44.96 4.26
CA SER A 472 -11.08 44.88 4.54
C SER A 472 -10.64 43.46 4.92
N LEU A 473 -9.68 42.91 4.17
CA LEU A 473 -9.05 41.62 4.48
C LEU A 473 -8.34 41.60 5.85
N GLN A 474 -7.98 42.77 6.40
CA GLN A 474 -7.40 42.89 7.74
C GLN A 474 -8.38 42.44 8.85
N GLU A 475 -9.68 42.36 8.55
CA GLU A 475 -10.68 41.79 9.47
C GLU A 475 -10.45 40.29 9.72
N LEU A 476 -9.75 39.58 8.82
CA LEU A 476 -9.32 38.18 9.04
C LEU A 476 -8.36 38.04 10.23
N LEU A 477 -7.52 39.06 10.51
CA LEU A 477 -6.47 39.00 11.53
C LEU A 477 -6.94 39.36 12.95
N ARG A 478 -8.16 39.90 13.11
CA ARG A 478 -8.68 40.24 14.46
C ARG A 478 -8.93 38.96 15.28
N PRO A 479 -8.62 38.92 16.58
CA PRO A 479 -8.91 37.74 17.41
C PRO A 479 -10.42 37.50 17.52
N THR A 480 -10.85 36.26 17.28
CA THR A 480 -12.22 35.77 17.49
C THR A 480 -12.18 34.44 18.26
N PHE A 481 -13.32 33.98 18.77
CA PHE A 481 -13.43 32.61 19.25
C PHE A 481 -13.24 31.62 18.08
N PRO A 482 -12.58 30.46 18.30
CA PRO A 482 -12.51 29.38 17.31
C PRO A 482 -13.90 28.90 16.88
N GLY A 483 -14.03 28.45 15.63
CA GLY A 483 -15.29 27.98 15.05
C GLY A 483 -16.24 29.08 14.55
N VAL A 484 -15.97 30.36 14.83
CA VAL A 484 -16.80 31.48 14.34
C VAL A 484 -16.36 31.89 12.93
N ILE A 485 -17.25 31.67 11.95
CA ILE A 485 -17.07 32.10 10.55
C ILE A 485 -17.15 33.63 10.44
N ARG A 486 -16.30 34.22 9.58
CA ARG A 486 -16.17 35.67 9.41
C ARG A 486 -16.97 36.17 8.21
N GLN A 487 -17.93 37.05 8.47
CA GLN A 487 -18.66 37.77 7.43
C GLN A 487 -17.79 38.93 6.90
N ILE A 488 -17.25 38.76 5.69
CA ILE A 488 -16.39 39.74 5.01
C ILE A 488 -16.91 39.93 3.58
N ARG A 489 -16.96 41.18 3.12
CA ARG A 489 -17.40 41.59 1.78
C ARG A 489 -16.29 41.36 0.74
N LYS A 490 -15.85 40.11 0.57
CA LYS A 490 -14.84 39.64 -0.38
C LYS A 490 -15.14 38.19 -0.81
N ASN A 491 -14.87 37.84 -2.08
CA ASN A 491 -15.15 36.51 -2.65
C ASN A 491 -14.11 35.44 -2.24
N LEU A 492 -13.94 35.20 -0.93
CA LEU A 492 -12.95 34.28 -0.35
C LEU A 492 -13.26 32.79 -0.58
N HIS A 493 -14.55 32.44 -0.56
CA HIS A 493 -15.04 31.06 -0.66
C HIS A 493 -16.06 30.97 -1.79
N ASN A 494 -15.81 30.08 -2.74
CA ASN A 494 -16.58 29.92 -3.96
C ASN A 494 -17.01 28.45 -4.10
N MET A 495 -18.30 28.20 -4.27
CA MET A 495 -18.91 26.88 -4.44
C MET A 495 -19.48 26.79 -5.86
N VAL A 496 -18.94 25.89 -6.69
CA VAL A 496 -19.43 25.64 -8.06
C VAL A 496 -20.07 24.27 -8.11
N ILE A 497 -21.36 24.23 -8.43
CA ILE A 497 -22.19 23.03 -8.46
C ILE A 497 -22.40 22.62 -9.92
N ILE A 498 -21.84 21.49 -10.33
CA ILE A 498 -21.91 20.96 -11.69
C ILE A 498 -22.92 19.82 -11.72
N VAL A 499 -24.01 20.01 -12.46
CA VAL A 499 -25.22 19.16 -12.39
C VAL A 499 -25.84 18.90 -13.76
N ASP A 500 -26.41 17.71 -13.93
CA ASP A 500 -27.47 17.45 -14.90
C ASP A 500 -28.83 17.84 -14.28
N PRO A 501 -29.60 18.77 -14.87
CA PRO A 501 -30.93 19.13 -14.36
C PRO A 501 -31.96 17.99 -14.37
N ALA A 502 -31.75 16.92 -15.14
CA ALA A 502 -32.62 15.75 -15.17
C ALA A 502 -32.25 14.69 -14.10
N HIS A 503 -31.14 14.88 -13.37
CA HIS A 503 -30.67 13.94 -12.34
C HIS A 503 -31.38 14.14 -11.00
N GLU A 504 -31.68 13.04 -10.30
CA GLU A 504 -32.57 13.03 -9.13
C GLU A 504 -32.01 13.81 -7.94
N ALA A 505 -30.72 13.62 -7.63
CA ALA A 505 -30.02 14.33 -6.54
C ALA A 505 -29.87 15.86 -6.77
N THR A 506 -30.08 16.36 -8.00
CA THR A 506 -29.92 17.79 -8.30
C THR A 506 -30.91 18.67 -7.54
N ALA A 507 -32.10 18.14 -7.22
CA ALA A 507 -33.09 18.84 -6.41
C ALA A 507 -32.60 19.17 -4.99
N GLU A 508 -31.85 18.25 -4.36
CA GLU A 508 -31.41 18.35 -2.97
C GLU A 508 -30.22 19.32 -2.84
N LEU A 509 -29.29 19.29 -3.80
CA LEU A 509 -28.19 20.26 -3.91
C LEU A 509 -28.70 21.69 -4.10
N ILE A 510 -29.78 21.89 -4.86
CA ILE A 510 -30.39 23.21 -5.08
C ILE A 510 -31.08 23.73 -3.80
N ASN A 511 -31.75 22.86 -3.04
CA ASN A 511 -32.34 23.23 -1.75
C ASN A 511 -31.27 23.60 -0.71
N THR A 512 -30.14 22.87 -0.70
CA THR A 512 -28.99 23.19 0.16
C THR A 512 -28.34 24.53 -0.23
N ALA A 513 -28.22 24.81 -1.53
CA ALA A 513 -27.76 26.10 -2.03
C ALA A 513 -28.70 27.27 -1.68
N GLU A 514 -30.02 27.07 -1.69
CA GLU A 514 -30.98 28.08 -1.19
C GLU A 514 -30.78 28.33 0.31
N MET A 515 -30.63 27.27 1.10
CA MET A 515 -30.42 27.34 2.55
C MET A 515 -29.15 28.13 2.92
N PHE A 516 -28.03 27.88 2.24
CA PHE A 516 -26.80 28.67 2.41
C PHE A 516 -26.99 30.15 2.05
N LEU A 517 -27.74 30.44 0.98
CA LEU A 517 -28.00 31.80 0.50
C LEU A 517 -29.00 32.57 1.40
N SER A 518 -29.94 31.87 2.05
CA SER A 518 -30.83 32.45 3.06
C SER A 518 -30.15 32.67 4.41
N ASN A 519 -29.22 31.79 4.80
CA ASN A 519 -28.50 31.87 6.08
C ASN A 519 -27.37 32.92 6.09
N HIS A 520 -27.17 33.67 5.00
CA HIS A 520 -26.13 34.69 4.86
C HIS A 520 -24.71 34.16 5.15
N ILE A 521 -24.42 32.95 4.68
CA ILE A 521 -23.07 32.36 4.73
C ILE A 521 -22.17 33.15 3.75
N PRO A 522 -20.90 33.44 4.09
CA PRO A 522 -19.95 34.15 3.20
C PRO A 522 -19.41 33.21 2.10
N LEU A 523 -20.32 32.71 1.28
CA LEU A 523 -20.07 31.75 0.20
C LEU A 523 -20.67 32.28 -1.10
N ARG A 524 -19.85 32.27 -2.17
CA ARG A 524 -20.29 32.62 -3.52
C ARG A 524 -20.71 31.35 -4.25
N ILE A 525 -21.96 31.24 -4.68
CA ILE A 525 -22.52 30.04 -5.30
C ILE A 525 -22.63 30.24 -6.81
N GLY A 526 -22.21 29.26 -7.60
CA GLY A 526 -22.40 29.21 -9.05
C GLY A 526 -22.79 27.82 -9.54
N PHE A 527 -23.48 27.77 -10.68
CA PHE A 527 -23.95 26.54 -11.31
C PHE A 527 -23.34 26.34 -12.70
N VAL A 528 -23.07 25.08 -13.05
CA VAL A 528 -22.80 24.63 -14.41
C VAL A 528 -23.81 23.55 -14.76
N PHE A 529 -24.62 23.79 -15.78
CA PHE A 529 -25.60 22.82 -16.26
C PHE A 529 -24.98 21.99 -17.38
N VAL A 530 -24.85 20.68 -17.15
CA VAL A 530 -24.40 19.70 -18.16
C VAL A 530 -25.64 19.05 -18.76
N VAL A 531 -25.85 19.24 -20.06
CA VAL A 531 -27.01 18.74 -20.80
C VAL A 531 -26.57 18.12 -22.13
N ASN A 532 -27.49 17.48 -22.85
CA ASN A 532 -27.21 16.97 -24.19
C ASN A 532 -26.83 18.12 -25.14
N ASP A 533 -25.75 17.95 -25.90
CA ASP A 533 -25.15 18.93 -26.81
C ASP A 533 -25.66 18.86 -28.25
N SER A 534 -26.38 17.79 -28.59
CA SER A 534 -26.88 17.52 -29.95
C SER A 534 -27.87 18.59 -30.41
N GLU A 535 -27.57 19.28 -31.51
CA GLU A 535 -28.40 20.37 -32.05
C GLU A 535 -29.82 19.93 -32.43
N ASP A 536 -30.00 18.65 -32.80
CA ASP A 536 -31.31 18.04 -33.09
C ASP A 536 -32.24 17.91 -31.87
N VAL A 537 -31.70 18.05 -30.64
CA VAL A 537 -32.44 17.87 -29.39
C VAL A 537 -32.92 19.21 -28.87
N ASP A 538 -34.25 19.33 -28.76
CA ASP A 538 -34.96 20.56 -28.44
C ASP A 538 -35.48 20.60 -26.99
N GLY A 539 -35.69 21.80 -26.44
CA GLY A 539 -36.20 22.00 -25.08
C GLY A 539 -37.62 21.49 -24.85
N MET A 540 -38.39 21.22 -25.90
CA MET A 540 -39.69 20.54 -25.81
C MET A 540 -39.57 19.01 -25.68
N GLN A 541 -38.38 18.43 -25.89
CA GLN A 541 -38.10 17.00 -25.79
C GLN A 541 -37.27 16.64 -24.56
N ASP A 542 -36.23 17.44 -24.26
CA ASP A 542 -35.31 17.22 -23.14
C ASP A 542 -35.55 18.23 -22.00
N ALA A 543 -35.87 17.71 -20.81
CA ALA A 543 -36.09 18.52 -19.61
C ALA A 543 -34.82 19.23 -19.12
N GLY A 544 -33.62 18.70 -19.39
CA GLY A 544 -32.36 19.36 -19.08
C GLY A 544 -32.18 20.63 -19.90
N VAL A 545 -32.35 20.53 -21.22
CA VAL A 545 -32.32 21.67 -22.15
C VAL A 545 -33.44 22.66 -21.82
N ALA A 546 -34.63 22.19 -21.42
CA ALA A 546 -35.73 23.05 -20.97
C ALA A 546 -35.37 23.92 -19.76
N VAL A 547 -34.75 23.33 -18.73
CA VAL A 547 -34.31 24.07 -17.53
C VAL A 547 -33.21 25.07 -17.88
N LEU A 548 -32.24 24.70 -18.72
CA LEU A 548 -31.16 25.59 -19.15
C LEU A 548 -31.70 26.82 -19.91
N ARG A 549 -32.54 26.63 -20.94
CA ARG A 549 -33.12 27.73 -21.72
C ARG A 549 -34.02 28.61 -20.85
N ALA A 550 -34.81 28.02 -19.95
CA ALA A 550 -35.64 28.77 -18.99
C ALA A 550 -34.81 29.58 -17.98
N TYR A 551 -33.66 29.06 -17.53
CA TYR A 551 -32.73 29.78 -16.66
C TYR A 551 -32.09 30.98 -17.38
N ASN A 552 -31.50 30.73 -18.56
CA ASN A 552 -30.84 31.75 -19.38
C ASN A 552 -31.80 32.90 -19.76
N TYR A 553 -33.07 32.59 -20.04
CA TYR A 553 -34.13 33.59 -20.26
C TYR A 553 -34.30 34.54 -19.06
N VAL A 554 -34.43 34.01 -17.84
CA VAL A 554 -34.63 34.85 -16.65
C VAL A 554 -33.36 35.63 -16.26
N VAL A 555 -32.17 35.10 -16.53
CA VAL A 555 -30.90 35.84 -16.38
C VAL A 555 -30.86 37.06 -17.31
N GLN A 556 -31.20 36.88 -18.59
CA GLN A 556 -31.07 37.97 -19.58
C GLN A 556 -32.17 39.04 -19.46
N GLU A 557 -33.40 38.66 -19.12
CA GLU A 557 -34.54 39.60 -19.03
C GLU A 557 -34.75 40.20 -17.62
N VAL A 558 -34.19 39.60 -16.57
CA VAL A 558 -34.45 39.99 -15.18
C VAL A 558 -33.16 40.16 -14.36
N ASP A 559 -32.62 39.07 -13.80
CA ASP A 559 -31.57 39.07 -12.77
C ASP A 559 -31.18 37.64 -12.35
N ASP A 560 -29.91 37.39 -12.02
CA ASP A 560 -29.38 36.08 -11.63
C ASP A 560 -30.11 35.48 -10.41
N TYR A 561 -30.38 36.31 -9.40
CA TYR A 561 -31.10 35.87 -8.20
C TYR A 561 -32.55 35.45 -8.50
N HIS A 562 -33.20 36.10 -9.47
CA HIS A 562 -34.55 35.74 -9.90
C HIS A 562 -34.57 34.49 -10.79
N ALA A 563 -33.49 34.23 -11.52
CA ALA A 563 -33.28 32.97 -12.23
C ALA A 563 -33.11 31.80 -11.26
N PHE A 564 -32.25 31.94 -10.23
CA PHE A 564 -32.10 30.94 -9.17
C PHE A 564 -33.41 30.71 -8.39
N GLN A 565 -34.14 31.75 -8.00
CA GLN A 565 -35.47 31.57 -7.40
C GLN A 565 -36.42 30.80 -8.33
N THR A 566 -36.33 30.99 -9.65
CA THR A 566 -37.18 30.29 -10.63
C THR A 566 -36.77 28.82 -10.78
N LEU A 567 -35.46 28.53 -10.72
CA LEU A 567 -34.92 27.18 -10.58
C LEU A 567 -35.56 26.46 -9.37
N THR A 568 -35.47 27.04 -8.17
CA THR A 568 -36.07 26.45 -6.95
C THR A 568 -37.59 26.26 -7.05
N HIS A 569 -38.31 27.17 -7.73
CA HIS A 569 -39.75 27.01 -8.00
C HIS A 569 -40.10 25.87 -8.99
N ILE A 570 -39.16 25.44 -9.82
CA ILE A 570 -39.32 24.24 -10.67
C ILE A 570 -39.10 22.99 -9.81
N TYR A 571 -38.00 22.90 -9.07
CA TYR A 571 -37.68 21.72 -8.25
C TYR A 571 -38.68 21.50 -7.10
N ASN A 572 -39.20 22.56 -6.47
CA ASN A 572 -40.25 22.45 -5.44
C ASN A 572 -41.62 21.95 -5.97
N LYS A 573 -41.80 21.74 -7.28
CA LYS A 573 -42.95 21.00 -7.84
C LYS A 573 -42.68 19.51 -8.05
N VAL A 574 -41.41 19.13 -8.11
CA VAL A 574 -40.98 17.75 -8.30
C VAL A 574 -41.14 17.02 -6.95
N ARG A 575 -41.54 15.75 -6.99
CA ARG A 575 -41.54 14.91 -5.78
C ARG A 575 -40.14 14.35 -5.56
N THR A 576 -39.75 14.15 -4.31
CA THR A 576 -38.49 13.51 -3.94
C THR A 576 -38.33 12.17 -4.67
N GLY A 577 -37.28 12.02 -5.49
CA GLY A 577 -37.04 10.82 -6.32
C GLY A 577 -37.80 10.76 -7.66
N GLU A 578 -38.56 11.77 -8.07
CA GLU A 578 -39.04 11.90 -9.46
C GLU A 578 -38.09 12.79 -10.28
N LYS A 579 -37.88 12.47 -11.56
CA LYS A 579 -37.08 13.31 -12.48
C LYS A 579 -37.84 14.55 -12.93
N VAL A 580 -37.12 15.63 -13.24
CA VAL A 580 -37.69 16.84 -13.85
C VAL A 580 -38.33 16.50 -15.20
N LYS A 581 -39.52 17.05 -15.46
CA LYS A 581 -40.24 16.94 -16.72
C LYS A 581 -40.45 18.32 -17.32
N VAL A 582 -40.52 18.38 -18.66
CA VAL A 582 -40.82 19.62 -19.41
C VAL A 582 -42.13 20.27 -18.91
N GLU A 583 -43.15 19.48 -18.58
CA GLU A 583 -44.42 19.91 -17.96
C GLU A 583 -44.24 20.78 -16.70
N HIS A 584 -43.24 20.47 -15.87
CA HIS A 584 -42.95 21.22 -14.64
C HIS A 584 -42.37 22.61 -14.97
N VAL A 585 -41.50 22.69 -15.98
CA VAL A 585 -40.89 23.94 -16.48
C VAL A 585 -41.96 24.82 -17.14
N ILE A 586 -42.73 24.28 -18.09
CA ILE A 586 -43.83 24.98 -18.78
C ILE A 586 -44.78 25.60 -17.75
N SER A 587 -45.27 24.81 -16.79
CA SER A 587 -46.22 25.31 -15.78
C SER A 587 -45.61 26.27 -14.74
N VAL A 588 -44.29 26.48 -14.70
CA VAL A 588 -43.66 27.61 -13.97
C VAL A 588 -43.60 28.85 -14.87
N LEU A 589 -43.16 28.69 -16.12
CA LEU A 589 -43.06 29.78 -17.09
C LEU A 589 -44.43 30.44 -17.34
N GLU A 590 -45.47 29.66 -17.66
CA GLU A 590 -46.85 30.17 -17.84
C GLU A 590 -47.38 30.93 -16.62
N LYS A 591 -46.97 30.52 -15.40
CA LYS A 591 -47.45 31.11 -14.14
C LYS A 591 -46.70 32.38 -13.75
N LYS A 592 -45.40 32.49 -14.06
CA LYS A 592 -44.58 33.68 -13.76
C LYS A 592 -44.59 34.71 -14.91
N TYR A 593 -44.61 34.24 -16.16
CA TYR A 593 -44.43 35.04 -17.38
C TYR A 593 -45.57 34.80 -18.39
N PRO A 594 -46.85 35.07 -18.05
CA PRO A 594 -48.02 34.81 -18.90
C PRO A 594 -48.11 35.69 -20.17
N TYR A 595 -47.07 36.49 -20.46
CA TYR A 595 -46.99 37.40 -21.60
C TYR A 595 -46.06 36.91 -22.71
N VAL A 596 -45.38 35.78 -22.54
CA VAL A 596 -44.38 35.25 -23.47
C VAL A 596 -44.77 33.84 -23.92
N GLU A 597 -44.68 33.58 -25.22
CA GLU A 597 -44.95 32.25 -25.77
C GLU A 597 -43.83 31.28 -25.39
N VAL A 598 -44.16 30.21 -24.69
CA VAL A 598 -43.18 29.22 -24.21
C VAL A 598 -42.33 28.63 -25.36
N ASN A 599 -42.90 28.54 -26.57
CA ASN A 599 -42.19 28.09 -27.77
C ASN A 599 -41.02 29.01 -28.19
N SER A 600 -41.06 30.33 -27.91
CA SER A 600 -39.93 31.22 -28.26
C SER A 600 -38.76 31.10 -27.28
N ILE A 601 -38.97 30.50 -26.11
CA ILE A 601 -37.92 30.20 -25.12
C ILE A 601 -37.40 28.77 -25.32
N LEU A 602 -38.30 27.80 -25.49
CA LEU A 602 -37.96 26.37 -25.47
C LEU A 602 -37.68 25.75 -26.85
N GLY A 603 -38.13 26.37 -27.95
CA GLY A 603 -38.05 25.81 -29.30
C GLY A 603 -36.69 25.94 -30.01
N ILE A 604 -36.61 25.35 -31.21
CA ILE A 604 -35.37 25.07 -31.95
C ILE A 604 -34.54 26.35 -32.21
N ASP A 605 -35.15 27.43 -32.70
CA ASP A 605 -34.49 28.70 -33.03
C ASP A 605 -34.28 29.63 -31.81
N SER A 606 -34.24 29.08 -30.58
CA SER A 606 -34.13 29.86 -29.34
C SER A 606 -32.77 30.55 -29.19
N ALA A 607 -32.78 31.86 -28.98
CA ALA A 607 -31.58 32.66 -28.71
C ALA A 607 -30.90 32.33 -27.36
N TYR A 608 -31.58 31.57 -26.48
CA TYR A 608 -31.15 31.35 -25.10
C TYR A 608 -30.32 30.07 -24.90
N ASP A 609 -29.80 29.44 -25.97
CA ASP A 609 -29.05 28.16 -25.92
C ASP A 609 -27.52 28.32 -25.75
N GLN A 610 -26.99 29.54 -25.64
CA GLN A 610 -25.55 29.82 -25.76
C GLN A 610 -24.66 29.05 -24.76
N ASN A 611 -25.09 28.92 -23.49
CA ASN A 611 -24.32 28.24 -22.44
C ASN A 611 -24.25 26.70 -22.62
N ARG A 612 -25.03 26.12 -23.53
CA ARG A 612 -25.20 24.66 -23.68
C ARG A 612 -23.91 23.93 -24.03
N LYS A 613 -23.15 24.45 -25.00
CA LYS A 613 -21.87 23.87 -25.42
C LYS A 613 -20.73 24.23 -24.46
N GLU A 614 -20.78 25.41 -23.86
CA GLU A 614 -19.77 25.86 -22.88
C GLU A 614 -19.84 25.06 -21.58
N GLY A 615 -21.05 24.80 -21.05
CA GLY A 615 -21.27 24.00 -19.83
C GLY A 615 -20.73 22.57 -19.95
N ARG A 616 -21.04 21.89 -21.06
CA ARG A 616 -20.53 20.55 -21.32
C ARG A 616 -19.04 20.55 -21.68
N GLY A 617 -18.57 21.50 -22.47
CA GLY A 617 -17.14 21.65 -22.78
C GLY A 617 -16.29 21.87 -21.53
N TYR A 618 -16.77 22.63 -20.55
CA TYR A 618 -16.12 22.81 -19.25
C TYR A 618 -16.12 21.52 -18.42
N TYR A 619 -17.23 20.78 -18.36
CA TYR A 619 -17.25 19.46 -17.70
C TYR A 619 -16.26 18.47 -18.35
N GLU A 620 -16.28 18.35 -19.68
CA GLU A 620 -15.38 17.45 -20.43
C GLU A 620 -13.91 17.88 -20.37
N GLN A 621 -13.61 19.18 -20.30
CA GLN A 621 -12.25 19.72 -20.08
C GLN A 621 -11.76 19.37 -18.67
N THR A 622 -12.54 19.71 -17.65
CA THR A 622 -12.12 19.64 -16.25
C THR A 622 -11.98 18.21 -15.72
N GLY A 623 -12.61 17.22 -16.37
CA GLY A 623 -12.43 15.80 -16.05
C GLY A 623 -13.01 15.39 -14.69
N VAL A 624 -13.80 16.27 -14.07
CA VAL A 624 -14.48 16.02 -12.81
C VAL A 624 -15.37 14.77 -12.91
N GLY A 625 -15.56 14.10 -11.77
CA GLY A 625 -16.19 12.79 -11.71
C GLY A 625 -17.65 12.73 -12.18
N PRO A 626 -18.23 11.52 -12.25
CA PRO A 626 -19.61 11.32 -12.68
C PRO A 626 -20.59 12.11 -11.80
N LEU A 627 -21.37 12.96 -12.47
CA LEU A 627 -22.32 13.93 -11.92
C LEU A 627 -23.28 13.35 -10.85
N PRO A 628 -23.78 14.19 -9.92
CA PRO A 628 -23.42 15.59 -9.70
C PRO A 628 -22.05 15.76 -9.03
N VAL A 629 -21.42 16.93 -9.18
CA VAL A 629 -20.15 17.27 -8.51
C VAL A 629 -20.24 18.68 -7.91
N VAL A 630 -19.70 18.84 -6.70
CA VAL A 630 -19.54 20.15 -6.03
C VAL A 630 -18.05 20.47 -5.92
N LEU A 631 -17.65 21.69 -6.30
CA LEU A 631 -16.30 22.21 -6.18
C LEU A 631 -16.26 23.34 -5.13
N PHE A 632 -15.42 23.23 -4.10
CA PHE A 632 -15.15 24.30 -3.14
C PHE A 632 -13.78 24.93 -3.40
N ASN A 633 -13.75 26.21 -3.80
CA ASN A 633 -12.57 26.90 -4.32
C ASN A 633 -11.79 26.07 -5.37
N GLY A 634 -12.54 25.34 -6.21
CA GLY A 634 -12.02 24.44 -7.26
C GLY A 634 -11.77 23.00 -6.81
N MET A 635 -11.71 22.70 -5.51
CA MET A 635 -11.46 21.35 -4.99
C MET A 635 -12.76 20.53 -5.00
N PRO A 636 -12.83 19.34 -5.65
CA PRO A 636 -14.04 18.52 -5.67
C PRO A 636 -14.30 17.85 -4.31
N PHE A 637 -15.56 17.82 -3.89
CA PHE A 637 -16.02 16.95 -2.80
C PHE A 637 -16.19 15.49 -3.28
N GLU A 638 -16.00 14.54 -2.37
CA GLU A 638 -16.25 13.12 -2.61
C GLU A 638 -17.77 12.82 -2.59
N LYS A 639 -18.20 11.66 -3.10
CA LYS A 639 -19.64 11.39 -3.29
C LYS A 639 -20.41 11.25 -1.97
N GLU A 640 -19.74 10.65 -1.01
CA GLU A 640 -20.15 10.47 0.37
C GLU A 640 -20.42 11.82 1.04
N GLN A 641 -19.64 12.85 0.67
CA GLN A 641 -19.71 14.21 1.20
C GLN A 641 -20.83 15.07 0.56
N LEU A 642 -21.62 14.51 -0.37
CA LEU A 642 -22.72 15.21 -1.05
C LEU A 642 -24.07 15.05 -0.33
N ASP A 643 -24.18 14.15 0.65
CA ASP A 643 -25.39 13.99 1.46
C ASP A 643 -25.69 15.31 2.22
N PRO A 644 -26.94 15.84 2.24
CA PRO A 644 -27.21 17.22 2.66
C PRO A 644 -26.72 17.61 4.07
N ASP A 645 -26.87 16.71 5.04
CA ASP A 645 -26.45 16.94 6.44
C ASP A 645 -24.92 16.97 6.60
N GLU A 646 -24.20 16.18 5.80
CA GLU A 646 -22.72 16.18 5.76
C GLU A 646 -22.20 17.37 4.95
N LEU A 647 -22.84 17.71 3.83
CA LEU A 647 -22.45 18.80 2.94
C LEU A 647 -22.44 20.17 3.65
N GLU A 648 -23.40 20.47 4.53
CA GLU A 648 -23.33 21.67 5.39
C GLU A 648 -22.11 21.61 6.32
N THR A 649 -21.98 20.51 7.07
CA THR A 649 -20.94 20.32 8.09
C THR A 649 -19.53 20.42 7.49
N ILE A 650 -19.31 19.77 6.36
CA ILE A 650 -18.03 19.74 5.62
C ILE A 650 -17.74 21.11 4.99
N THR A 651 -18.74 21.79 4.41
CA THR A 651 -18.56 23.14 3.88
C THR A 651 -18.15 24.12 4.99
N MET A 652 -18.77 24.04 6.18
CA MET A 652 -18.38 24.88 7.32
C MET A 652 -16.95 24.57 7.80
N HIS A 653 -16.56 23.29 7.83
CA HIS A 653 -15.18 22.90 8.15
C HIS A 653 -14.16 23.44 7.14
N LYS A 654 -14.43 23.31 5.83
CA LYS A 654 -13.53 23.78 4.76
C LYS A 654 -13.44 25.31 4.70
N ILE A 655 -14.50 26.04 5.07
CA ILE A 655 -14.46 27.50 5.30
C ILE A 655 -13.50 27.85 6.44
N LEU A 656 -13.59 27.16 7.59
CA LEU A 656 -12.71 27.41 8.74
C LEU A 656 -11.25 27.06 8.44
N GLU A 657 -10.98 25.93 7.76
CA GLU A 657 -9.65 25.53 7.32
C GLU A 657 -9.04 26.58 6.37
N THR A 658 -9.72 26.91 5.27
CA THR A 658 -9.21 27.89 4.28
C THR A 658 -9.12 29.31 4.84
N THR A 659 -9.90 29.66 5.87
CA THR A 659 -9.71 30.93 6.60
C THR A 659 -8.31 31.03 7.21
N THR A 660 -7.72 29.94 7.72
CA THR A 660 -6.35 29.96 8.28
C THR A 660 -5.28 30.19 7.20
N PHE A 661 -5.49 29.66 6.00
CA PHE A 661 -4.65 29.91 4.83
C PHE A 661 -4.68 31.39 4.42
N PHE A 662 -5.87 31.99 4.28
CA PHE A 662 -6.00 33.41 3.97
C PHE A 662 -5.46 34.32 5.08
N GLN A 663 -5.65 33.97 6.36
CA GLN A 663 -5.02 34.67 7.48
C GLN A 663 -3.50 34.69 7.37
N ARG A 664 -2.88 33.55 7.03
CA ARG A 664 -1.43 33.47 6.80
C ARG A 664 -0.99 34.32 5.60
N ALA A 665 -1.68 34.24 4.47
CA ALA A 665 -1.35 35.03 3.27
C ALA A 665 -1.42 36.55 3.52
N VAL A 666 -2.47 37.01 4.22
CA VAL A 666 -2.63 38.43 4.60
C VAL A 666 -1.61 38.87 5.66
N TYR A 667 -1.25 38.00 6.61
CA TYR A 667 -0.21 38.28 7.60
C TYR A 667 1.19 38.39 6.99
N LEU A 668 1.51 37.56 5.99
CA LEU A 668 2.77 37.61 5.24
C LEU A 668 2.81 38.73 4.19
N GLY A 669 1.67 39.37 3.90
CA GLY A 669 1.54 40.42 2.89
C GLY A 669 1.52 39.91 1.44
N GLU A 670 1.27 38.61 1.24
CA GLU A 670 1.13 37.99 -0.09
C GLU A 670 -0.16 38.41 -0.79
N LEU A 671 -1.24 38.60 -0.02
CA LEU A 671 -2.56 39.00 -0.50
C LEU A 671 -2.88 40.44 -0.05
N SER A 672 -2.98 41.36 -1.01
CA SER A 672 -3.34 42.75 -0.79
C SER A 672 -4.86 42.98 -0.91
N HIS A 673 -5.34 44.16 -0.50
CA HIS A 673 -6.77 44.49 -0.57
C HIS A 673 -7.29 44.71 -2.00
N ASP A 674 -6.41 45.15 -2.90
CA ASP A 674 -6.73 45.58 -4.26
C ASP A 674 -6.64 44.43 -5.29
N GLN A 675 -6.12 43.27 -4.89
CA GLN A 675 -6.08 42.05 -5.70
C GLN A 675 -7.44 41.32 -5.69
N ASP A 676 -7.75 40.62 -6.77
CA ASP A 676 -8.82 39.62 -6.78
C ASP A 676 -8.33 38.36 -6.05
N VAL A 677 -9.12 37.93 -5.06
CA VAL A 677 -8.82 36.72 -4.30
C VAL A 677 -9.04 35.47 -5.15
N VAL A 678 -9.99 35.49 -6.10
CA VAL A 678 -10.21 34.38 -7.04
C VAL A 678 -8.99 34.19 -7.93
N GLU A 679 -8.37 35.28 -8.41
CA GLU A 679 -7.10 35.19 -9.16
C GLU A 679 -5.94 34.69 -8.30
N TYR A 680 -5.82 35.15 -7.04
CA TYR A 680 -4.79 34.64 -6.12
C TYR A 680 -4.95 33.14 -5.81
N ILE A 681 -6.18 32.62 -5.66
CA ILE A 681 -6.42 31.18 -5.49
C ILE A 681 -6.12 30.44 -6.80
N MET A 682 -6.64 30.90 -7.94
CA MET A 682 -6.54 30.18 -9.22
C MET A 682 -5.14 30.24 -9.86
N ASN A 683 -4.22 31.04 -9.30
CA ASN A 683 -2.80 31.03 -9.64
C ASN A 683 -1.94 30.18 -8.66
N GLN A 684 -2.55 29.49 -7.68
CA GLN A 684 -1.81 28.60 -6.78
C GLN A 684 -1.33 27.32 -7.49
N PRO A 685 -0.17 26.75 -7.11
CA PRO A 685 0.43 25.61 -7.81
C PRO A 685 -0.31 24.28 -7.63
N ASN A 686 -1.36 24.18 -6.81
CA ASN A 686 -2.26 23.03 -6.72
C ASN A 686 -3.45 23.10 -7.70
N VAL A 687 -3.66 24.25 -8.35
CA VAL A 687 -4.69 24.42 -9.37
C VAL A 687 -4.23 23.82 -10.69
N VAL A 688 -5.12 23.08 -11.34
CA VAL A 688 -4.88 22.32 -12.57
C VAL A 688 -6.07 22.48 -13.52
N PRO A 689 -5.85 22.45 -14.86
CA PRO A 689 -6.94 22.59 -15.83
C PRO A 689 -7.88 21.38 -15.88
N ARG A 690 -7.42 20.23 -15.37
CA ARG A 690 -8.12 18.94 -15.38
C ARG A 690 -7.74 18.15 -14.12
N ILE A 691 -8.73 17.49 -13.52
CA ILE A 691 -8.56 16.49 -12.47
C ILE A 691 -8.93 15.12 -13.06
N ASN A 692 -8.26 14.06 -12.61
CA ASN A 692 -8.57 12.69 -12.99
C ASN A 692 -8.44 11.78 -11.77
N SER A 693 -9.55 11.15 -11.38
CA SER A 693 -9.63 10.32 -10.17
C SER A 693 -8.67 9.12 -10.21
N ARG A 694 -8.44 8.51 -11.38
CA ARG A 694 -7.46 7.41 -11.56
C ARG A 694 -6.04 7.85 -11.20
N ILE A 695 -5.69 9.09 -11.55
CA ILE A 695 -4.37 9.65 -11.29
C ILE A 695 -4.23 10.00 -9.79
N LEU A 696 -5.29 10.51 -9.16
CA LEU A 696 -5.28 10.88 -7.74
C LEU A 696 -5.45 9.68 -6.78
N THR A 697 -5.93 8.53 -7.25
CA THR A 697 -6.23 7.33 -6.42
C THR A 697 -5.09 6.99 -5.44
N ALA A 698 -5.47 6.67 -4.19
CA ALA A 698 -4.56 6.31 -3.10
C ALA A 698 -3.96 4.91 -3.28
N GLU A 699 -4.75 3.91 -3.68
CA GLU A 699 -4.25 2.61 -4.13
C GLU A 699 -3.47 2.77 -5.45
N ARG A 700 -2.26 2.20 -5.50
CA ARG A 700 -1.32 2.36 -6.63
C ARG A 700 -0.53 1.08 -6.87
N GLU A 701 -0.78 0.39 -7.99
CA GLU A 701 0.08 -0.70 -8.44
C GLU A 701 1.37 -0.15 -9.05
N TYR A 702 2.52 -0.71 -8.65
CA TYR A 702 3.84 -0.36 -9.16
C TYR A 702 4.55 -1.60 -9.72
N LEU A 703 5.17 -1.45 -10.89
CA LEU A 703 6.08 -2.44 -11.48
C LEU A 703 7.40 -2.50 -10.72
N ASP A 704 7.92 -3.71 -10.55
CA ASP A 704 9.25 -3.94 -9.97
C ASP A 704 10.33 -3.77 -11.04
N LEU A 705 10.98 -2.61 -11.03
CA LEU A 705 12.08 -2.23 -11.93
C LEU A 705 13.46 -2.52 -11.34
N THR A 706 13.56 -3.33 -10.27
CA THR A 706 14.81 -3.57 -9.53
C THR A 706 15.64 -4.75 -10.04
N ALA A 707 15.09 -5.56 -10.95
CA ALA A 707 15.82 -6.65 -11.58
C ALA A 707 16.68 -6.14 -12.73
N SER A 708 17.92 -6.62 -12.82
CA SER A 708 18.81 -6.42 -13.96
C SER A 708 19.08 -7.76 -14.65
N ASN A 709 19.02 -7.77 -15.99
CA ASN A 709 19.39 -8.93 -16.81
C ASN A 709 19.94 -8.47 -18.17
N ASN A 710 20.47 -9.42 -18.94
CA ASN A 710 21.05 -9.16 -20.27
C ASN A 710 20.13 -9.69 -21.39
N PHE A 711 18.81 -9.71 -21.15
CA PHE A 711 17.83 -10.20 -22.11
C PHE A 711 17.12 -9.03 -22.82
N PHE A 712 16.58 -9.33 -23.99
CA PHE A 712 15.94 -8.38 -24.90
C PHE A 712 14.66 -9.00 -25.49
N VAL A 713 13.76 -8.13 -25.92
CA VAL A 713 12.41 -8.46 -26.40
C VAL A 713 12.38 -9.20 -27.76
N ASP A 714 13.47 -9.15 -28.53
CA ASP A 714 13.59 -9.76 -29.86
C ASP A 714 13.63 -11.30 -29.89
N ASP A 715 13.89 -11.95 -28.74
CA ASP A 715 13.87 -13.42 -28.61
C ASP A 715 12.62 -13.85 -27.81
N TYR A 716 11.48 -13.90 -28.51
CA TYR A 716 10.20 -14.30 -27.93
C TYR A 716 10.25 -15.66 -27.21
N ALA A 717 11.00 -16.61 -27.75
CA ALA A 717 11.11 -17.96 -27.17
C ALA A 717 11.73 -17.89 -25.78
N ARG A 718 12.79 -17.11 -25.58
CA ARG A 718 13.37 -16.87 -24.24
C ARG A 718 12.51 -15.95 -23.40
N PHE A 719 11.98 -14.85 -23.95
CA PHE A 719 11.17 -13.88 -23.23
C PHE A 719 9.93 -14.51 -22.58
N SER A 720 9.27 -15.46 -23.26
CA SER A 720 8.08 -16.15 -22.74
C SER A 720 8.33 -16.94 -21.45
N VAL A 721 9.56 -17.45 -21.25
CA VAL A 721 9.99 -18.30 -20.12
C VAL A 721 10.48 -17.48 -18.92
N LEU A 722 10.73 -16.18 -19.08
CA LEU A 722 11.14 -15.30 -17.98
C LEU A 722 10.02 -15.09 -16.95
N ASP A 723 10.42 -14.87 -15.70
CA ASP A 723 9.58 -14.41 -14.58
C ASP A 723 9.08 -12.97 -14.80
N SER A 724 8.14 -12.49 -13.98
CA SER A 724 7.60 -11.14 -14.16
C SER A 724 8.63 -10.01 -13.95
N GLN A 725 9.64 -10.19 -13.11
CA GLN A 725 10.72 -9.21 -12.94
C GLN A 725 11.69 -9.26 -14.13
N GLY A 726 12.09 -10.47 -14.55
CA GLY A 726 12.91 -10.71 -15.74
C GLY A 726 12.28 -10.20 -17.04
N LYS A 727 10.97 -10.40 -17.23
CA LYS A 727 10.18 -9.83 -18.35
C LYS A 727 10.20 -8.30 -18.33
N THR A 728 10.04 -7.69 -17.16
CA THR A 728 10.06 -6.23 -16.99
C THR A 728 11.45 -5.63 -17.27
N ALA A 729 12.52 -6.29 -16.80
CA ALA A 729 13.90 -5.89 -17.08
C ALA A 729 14.27 -6.04 -18.57
N ALA A 730 13.91 -7.17 -19.19
CA ALA A 730 14.16 -7.43 -20.60
C ALA A 730 13.41 -6.45 -21.52
N LEU A 731 12.21 -6.03 -21.11
CA LEU A 731 11.47 -4.94 -21.75
C LEU A 731 12.25 -3.62 -21.63
N ALA A 732 12.62 -3.22 -20.40
CA ALA A 732 13.31 -1.97 -20.13
C ALA A 732 14.63 -1.83 -20.91
N ASN A 733 15.40 -2.91 -21.06
CA ASN A 733 16.62 -2.98 -21.87
C ASN A 733 16.41 -2.71 -23.36
N SER A 734 15.23 -3.05 -23.89
CA SER A 734 14.89 -2.94 -25.32
C SER A 734 14.17 -1.63 -25.69
N MET A 735 13.82 -0.81 -24.69
CA MET A 735 12.96 0.36 -24.85
C MET A 735 13.76 1.62 -25.19
N ASN A 736 13.75 2.01 -26.46
CA ASN A 736 14.29 3.32 -26.86
C ASN A 736 13.34 4.44 -26.40
N TYR A 737 13.90 5.53 -25.88
CA TYR A 737 13.14 6.61 -25.26
C TYR A 737 13.11 7.89 -26.10
N LEU A 738 11.93 8.29 -26.56
CA LEU A 738 11.76 9.59 -27.19
C LEU A 738 11.92 10.72 -26.17
N THR A 739 12.75 11.71 -26.52
CA THR A 739 12.93 12.94 -25.75
C THR A 739 12.52 14.20 -26.53
N LYS A 740 12.33 15.32 -25.82
CA LYS A 740 12.08 16.63 -26.44
C LYS A 740 13.30 17.14 -27.24
N LYS A 741 14.50 16.85 -26.74
CA LYS A 741 15.81 17.11 -27.35
C LYS A 741 16.78 16.01 -26.98
N ASP A 742 17.63 15.63 -27.93
CA ASP A 742 18.74 14.69 -27.80
C ASP A 742 19.91 15.29 -26.96
N ASP A 743 19.59 15.73 -25.73
CA ASP A 743 20.49 16.33 -24.73
C ASP A 743 20.68 15.35 -23.54
N SER A 744 21.91 15.27 -23.00
CA SER A 744 22.30 14.58 -21.75
C SER A 744 21.74 15.28 -20.50
N PHE A 745 20.43 15.17 -20.34
CA PHE A 745 19.66 15.77 -19.25
C PHE A 745 18.83 14.70 -18.55
N ILE A 746 19.24 14.33 -17.33
CA ILE A 746 18.49 13.47 -16.41
C ILE A 746 17.01 13.88 -16.36
N ARG A 747 16.14 13.01 -16.90
CA ARG A 747 14.69 13.22 -16.99
C ARG A 747 13.98 12.45 -15.88
N PRO A 748 13.37 13.15 -14.89
CA PRO A 748 12.78 12.50 -13.71
C PRO A 748 11.45 11.80 -13.99
N VAL A 749 10.89 11.91 -15.20
CA VAL A 749 9.58 11.35 -15.55
C VAL A 749 9.69 10.48 -16.80
N THR A 750 9.27 9.23 -16.67
CA THR A 750 9.25 8.20 -17.72
C THR A 750 7.82 7.75 -17.94
N PHE A 751 7.31 7.79 -19.17
CA PHE A 751 6.03 7.18 -19.54
C PHE A 751 6.26 5.99 -20.48
N TRP A 752 5.60 4.86 -20.23
CA TRP A 752 5.36 3.84 -21.25
C TRP A 752 3.87 3.86 -21.61
N ILE A 753 3.56 4.07 -22.89
CA ILE A 753 2.19 4.10 -23.40
C ILE A 753 1.82 2.71 -23.90
N VAL A 754 0.76 2.13 -23.35
CA VAL A 754 0.28 0.78 -23.68
C VAL A 754 -1.05 0.87 -24.42
N GLY A 755 -1.17 0.18 -25.56
CA GLY A 755 -2.43 0.07 -26.28
C GLY A 755 -2.27 -0.52 -27.68
N ASP A 756 -3.37 -0.68 -28.40
CA ASP A 756 -3.35 -1.09 -29.80
C ASP A 756 -3.27 0.14 -30.73
N PHE A 757 -2.10 0.36 -31.35
CA PHE A 757 -1.90 1.48 -32.28
C PHE A 757 -2.62 1.28 -33.64
N GLY A 758 -3.22 0.12 -33.89
CA GLY A 758 -4.18 -0.10 -34.97
C GLY A 758 -5.57 0.51 -34.70
N THR A 759 -5.93 0.76 -33.44
CA THR A 759 -7.22 1.36 -33.05
C THR A 759 -7.17 2.89 -33.02
N PRO A 760 -8.29 3.61 -33.30
CA PRO A 760 -8.37 5.06 -33.11
C PRO A 760 -8.05 5.47 -31.66
N SER A 761 -8.64 4.79 -30.68
CA SER A 761 -8.49 5.08 -29.25
C SER A 761 -7.06 4.88 -28.73
N GLY A 762 -6.29 3.96 -29.33
CA GLY A 762 -4.85 3.79 -29.06
C GLY A 762 -3.98 4.83 -29.77
N ARG A 763 -4.30 5.20 -31.01
CA ARG A 763 -3.63 6.30 -31.74
C ARG A 763 -3.80 7.64 -31.03
N GLN A 764 -5.01 7.95 -30.54
CA GLN A 764 -5.28 9.21 -29.83
C GLN A 764 -4.45 9.33 -28.54
N LEU A 765 -4.41 8.27 -27.72
CA LEU A 765 -3.58 8.22 -26.51
C LEU A 765 -2.10 8.47 -26.82
N LEU A 766 -1.58 7.85 -27.89
CA LEU A 766 -0.22 8.05 -28.35
C LEU A 766 0.04 9.48 -28.86
N TYR A 767 -0.93 10.07 -29.57
CA TYR A 767 -0.86 11.43 -30.08
C TYR A 767 -0.78 12.47 -28.94
N ASP A 768 -1.68 12.39 -27.96
CA ASP A 768 -1.69 13.32 -26.82
C ASP A 768 -0.47 13.16 -25.90
N ALA A 769 0.04 11.93 -25.73
CA ALA A 769 1.31 11.68 -25.05
C ALA A 769 2.49 12.41 -25.76
N ILE A 770 2.59 12.29 -27.09
CA ILE A 770 3.62 12.96 -27.90
C ILE A 770 3.41 14.48 -27.96
N LYS A 771 2.16 14.96 -27.90
CA LYS A 771 1.81 16.38 -27.79
C LYS A 771 2.31 16.94 -26.45
N HIS A 772 2.06 16.25 -25.33
CA HIS A 772 2.58 16.62 -24.02
C HIS A 772 4.12 16.63 -23.96
N GLN A 773 4.76 15.65 -24.59
CA GLN A 773 6.23 15.53 -24.70
C GLN A 773 6.87 16.64 -25.57
N LYS A 774 6.10 17.35 -26.40
CA LYS A 774 6.58 18.57 -27.08
C LYS A 774 6.51 19.80 -26.18
N SER A 775 5.59 19.85 -25.20
CA SER A 775 5.57 20.89 -24.15
C SER A 775 6.70 20.72 -23.12
N SER A 776 6.78 19.60 -22.41
CA SER A 776 7.77 19.40 -21.33
C SER A 776 9.14 18.90 -21.82
N ASN A 777 10.21 19.20 -21.07
CA ASN A 777 11.54 18.59 -21.26
C ASN A 777 11.90 17.55 -20.16
N ASN A 778 11.08 17.42 -19.10
CA ASN A 778 11.34 16.49 -17.99
C ASN A 778 10.91 15.05 -18.29
N VAL A 779 10.11 14.88 -19.34
CA VAL A 779 9.48 13.62 -19.75
C VAL A 779 10.29 12.92 -20.84
N ARG A 780 10.44 11.61 -20.69
CA ARG A 780 10.81 10.66 -21.77
C ARG A 780 9.66 9.66 -21.98
N ILE A 781 9.41 9.25 -23.23
CA ILE A 781 8.29 8.35 -23.58
C ILE A 781 8.79 7.15 -24.38
N SER A 782 8.23 5.97 -24.11
CA SER A 782 8.32 4.80 -24.99
C SER A 782 6.95 4.10 -25.11
N MET A 783 6.86 3.04 -25.94
CA MET A 783 5.60 2.46 -26.41
C MET A 783 5.57 0.93 -26.32
N ILE A 784 4.47 0.39 -25.78
CA ILE A 784 4.21 -1.05 -25.70
C ILE A 784 2.94 -1.35 -26.49
N ASN A 785 3.02 -2.23 -27.50
CA ASN A 785 1.87 -2.56 -28.35
C ASN A 785 1.05 -3.71 -27.74
N ASN A 786 -0.24 -3.49 -27.50
CA ASN A 786 -1.19 -4.49 -26.99
C ASN A 786 -2.29 -4.78 -28.03
N PRO A 787 -2.00 -5.57 -29.09
CA PRO A 787 -2.93 -5.77 -30.20
C PRO A 787 -4.24 -6.44 -29.77
N SER A 788 -5.35 -5.98 -30.36
CA SER A 788 -6.70 -6.52 -30.19
C SER A 788 -6.90 -7.79 -31.04
N GLU A 789 -6.56 -7.73 -32.32
CA GLU A 789 -6.65 -8.82 -33.28
C GLU A 789 -5.47 -9.80 -33.21
N GLU A 790 -5.44 -10.80 -34.10
CA GLU A 790 -4.29 -11.70 -34.24
C GLU A 790 -3.13 -11.05 -35.00
N ILE A 791 -1.91 -11.45 -34.62
CA ILE A 791 -0.66 -10.77 -34.99
C ILE A 791 -0.26 -11.18 -36.41
N ASN A 792 -0.83 -10.49 -37.41
CA ASN A 792 -0.59 -10.68 -38.83
C ASN A 792 0.23 -9.52 -39.44
N TYR A 793 0.95 -9.79 -40.54
CA TYR A 793 1.80 -8.78 -41.20
C TYR A 793 1.04 -7.56 -41.71
N GLU A 794 -0.23 -7.73 -42.11
CA GLU A 794 -1.13 -6.68 -42.59
C GLU A 794 -1.61 -5.80 -41.43
N ASN A 795 -2.23 -6.41 -40.41
CA ASN A 795 -2.75 -5.71 -39.22
C ASN A 795 -1.68 -4.95 -38.41
N THR A 796 -0.43 -5.38 -38.46
CA THR A 796 0.66 -4.82 -37.63
C THR A 796 1.52 -3.75 -38.31
N GLN A 797 1.20 -3.30 -39.53
CA GLN A 797 2.03 -2.35 -40.28
C GLN A 797 2.36 -1.07 -39.49
N ILE A 798 1.37 -0.45 -38.83
CA ILE A 798 1.56 0.78 -38.04
C ILE A 798 2.52 0.52 -36.85
N ALA A 799 2.31 -0.57 -36.11
CA ALA A 799 3.16 -0.92 -34.96
C ALA A 799 4.61 -1.24 -35.39
N ARG A 800 4.81 -1.93 -36.51
CA ARG A 800 6.15 -2.20 -37.08
C ARG A 800 6.83 -0.92 -37.58
N ALA A 801 6.08 0.00 -38.19
CA ALA A 801 6.61 1.30 -38.60
C ALA A 801 7.02 2.18 -37.41
N ILE A 802 6.25 2.17 -36.31
CA ILE A 802 6.62 2.86 -35.06
C ILE A 802 7.91 2.25 -34.47
N TRP A 803 8.00 0.93 -34.37
CA TRP A 803 9.20 0.26 -33.83
C TRP A 803 10.45 0.51 -34.68
N ALA A 804 10.37 0.35 -36.00
CA ALA A 804 11.47 0.66 -36.91
C ALA A 804 11.92 2.13 -36.82
N ALA A 805 10.99 3.07 -36.62
CA ALA A 805 11.31 4.49 -36.41
C ALA A 805 11.98 4.75 -35.06
N LEU A 806 11.61 4.04 -33.99
CA LEU A 806 12.27 4.12 -32.67
C LEU A 806 13.69 3.55 -32.67
N GLN A 807 13.97 2.54 -33.50
CA GLN A 807 15.28 1.88 -33.58
C GLN A 807 16.26 2.55 -34.56
N THR A 808 15.78 3.21 -35.62
CA THR A 808 16.66 3.73 -36.69
C THR A 808 16.82 5.25 -36.74
N GLN A 809 16.03 6.03 -36.00
CA GLN A 809 15.95 7.49 -36.17
C GLN A 809 16.20 8.27 -34.87
N THR A 810 16.71 9.49 -35.00
CA THR A 810 16.87 10.44 -33.88
C THR A 810 15.53 10.78 -33.24
N SER A 811 15.49 11.19 -31.95
CA SER A 811 14.24 11.47 -31.22
C SER A 811 13.36 12.46 -31.97
N ASN A 812 13.95 13.44 -32.64
CA ASN A 812 13.23 14.46 -33.38
C ASN A 812 12.60 13.94 -34.69
N SER A 813 13.32 13.14 -35.48
CA SER A 813 12.78 12.52 -36.70
C SER A 813 11.72 11.47 -36.36
N ALA A 814 11.98 10.60 -35.38
CA ALA A 814 11.05 9.58 -34.89
C ALA A 814 9.74 10.21 -34.36
N LYS A 815 9.83 11.18 -33.45
CA LYS A 815 8.68 11.93 -32.89
C LYS A 815 7.81 12.55 -33.97
N ASN A 816 8.41 13.17 -34.99
CA ASN A 816 7.65 13.81 -36.07
C ASN A 816 6.97 12.79 -36.99
N PHE A 817 7.63 11.67 -37.28
CA PHE A 817 7.03 10.56 -38.05
C PHE A 817 5.89 9.89 -37.29
N ILE A 818 6.09 9.53 -36.01
CA ILE A 818 5.05 8.90 -35.19
C ILE A 818 3.87 9.86 -34.97
N THR A 819 4.09 11.18 -34.93
CA THR A 819 2.99 12.18 -34.94
C THR A 819 2.13 12.09 -36.22
N LYS A 820 2.72 11.79 -37.39
CA LYS A 820 1.94 11.53 -38.61
C LYS A 820 1.20 10.19 -38.52
N MET A 821 1.90 9.12 -38.14
CA MET A 821 1.34 7.76 -38.06
C MET A 821 0.17 7.65 -37.07
N ALA A 822 0.11 8.52 -36.05
CA ALA A 822 -1.00 8.60 -35.11
C ALA A 822 -2.24 9.37 -35.65
N LYS A 823 -2.19 9.99 -36.84
CA LYS A 823 -3.36 10.63 -37.48
C LYS A 823 -4.29 9.60 -38.10
N GLU A 824 -5.60 9.82 -37.95
CA GLU A 824 -6.66 9.04 -38.62
C GLU A 824 -6.46 8.98 -40.15
N GLU A 825 -6.28 10.14 -40.79
CA GLU A 825 -6.02 10.30 -42.24
C GLU A 825 -4.90 9.38 -42.76
N THR A 826 -3.87 9.14 -41.93
CA THR A 826 -2.70 8.32 -42.28
C THR A 826 -3.00 6.83 -42.07
N ALA A 827 -3.76 6.47 -41.04
CA ALA A 827 -4.24 5.09 -40.86
C ALA A 827 -5.22 4.67 -41.97
N GLU A 828 -6.12 5.55 -42.39
CA GLU A 828 -7.03 5.33 -43.54
C GLU A 828 -6.25 5.14 -44.85
N ALA A 829 -5.29 6.03 -45.14
CA ALA A 829 -4.47 5.91 -46.35
C ALA A 829 -3.63 4.62 -46.40
N LEU A 830 -3.12 4.17 -45.25
CA LEU A 830 -2.41 2.88 -45.13
C LEU A 830 -3.37 1.68 -45.29
N ALA A 831 -4.59 1.75 -44.76
CA ALA A 831 -5.62 0.73 -44.98
C ALA A 831 -6.08 0.65 -46.45
N ILE A 832 -5.96 1.74 -47.21
CA ILE A 832 -6.19 1.80 -48.66
C ILE A 832 -4.96 1.27 -49.47
N GLY A 833 -3.79 1.12 -48.82
CA GLY A 833 -2.59 0.51 -49.41
C GLY A 833 -1.50 1.48 -49.87
N ALA A 834 -1.43 2.69 -49.32
CA ALA A 834 -0.32 3.62 -49.58
C ALA A 834 1.04 3.10 -49.07
N ASP A 835 2.16 3.45 -49.73
CA ASP A 835 3.51 3.12 -49.25
C ASP A 835 3.88 4.01 -48.04
N ILE A 836 4.41 3.40 -46.99
CA ILE A 836 4.91 4.07 -45.78
C ILE A 836 5.98 5.13 -46.12
N GLY A 837 6.70 4.97 -47.25
CA GLY A 837 7.63 5.98 -47.76
C GLY A 837 7.01 7.36 -48.05
N GLU A 838 5.73 7.44 -48.39
CA GLU A 838 5.04 8.72 -48.64
C GLU A 838 4.88 9.56 -47.36
N PHE A 839 4.86 8.90 -46.19
CA PHE A 839 4.72 9.56 -44.88
C PHE A 839 6.06 9.98 -44.25
N SER A 840 7.18 9.74 -44.93
CA SER A 840 8.54 10.11 -44.48
C SER A 840 8.69 11.60 -44.08
N VAL A 841 9.73 11.90 -43.30
CA VAL A 841 9.98 13.24 -42.73
C VAL A 841 11.41 13.68 -43.05
N GLY A 842 11.61 14.96 -43.36
CA GLY A 842 12.95 15.49 -43.61
C GLY A 842 13.89 15.28 -42.40
N GLY A 843 15.06 14.68 -42.66
CA GLY A 843 15.99 14.24 -41.61
C GLY A 843 15.82 12.78 -41.14
N MET A 844 15.05 11.97 -41.87
CA MET A 844 14.96 10.52 -41.70
C MET A 844 15.95 9.79 -42.61
N ASP A 845 16.69 8.79 -42.10
CA ASP A 845 17.36 7.81 -42.95
C ASP A 845 16.34 6.76 -43.40
N PHE A 846 15.80 6.94 -44.59
CA PHE A 846 14.82 6.03 -45.17
C PHE A 846 15.41 4.67 -45.57
N SER A 847 16.73 4.57 -45.79
CA SER A 847 17.36 3.32 -46.20
C SER A 847 17.44 2.32 -45.04
N LEU A 848 17.98 2.76 -43.90
CA LEU A 848 18.01 1.98 -42.66
C LEU A 848 16.60 1.71 -42.14
N PHE A 849 15.70 2.70 -42.20
CA PHE A 849 14.30 2.50 -41.83
C PHE A 849 13.63 1.38 -42.63
N LYS A 850 13.80 1.37 -43.96
CA LYS A 850 13.18 0.38 -44.83
C LYS A 850 13.77 -1.01 -44.63
N GLU A 851 15.10 -1.12 -44.51
CA GLU A 851 15.76 -2.39 -44.20
C GLU A 851 15.28 -2.98 -42.86
N VAL A 852 15.18 -2.16 -41.80
CA VAL A 852 14.65 -2.62 -40.50
C VAL A 852 13.14 -2.92 -40.57
N PHE A 853 12.33 -2.14 -41.29
CA PHE A 853 10.90 -2.39 -41.41
C PHE A 853 10.58 -3.71 -42.17
N GLU A 854 11.35 -4.02 -43.22
CA GLU A 854 11.20 -5.24 -44.00
C GLU A 854 11.81 -6.48 -43.31
N SER A 855 12.88 -6.32 -42.52
CA SER A 855 13.52 -7.41 -41.77
C SER A 855 12.97 -7.64 -40.35
N SER A 856 12.19 -6.70 -39.80
CA SER A 856 11.60 -6.79 -38.47
C SER A 856 10.73 -8.05 -38.31
N LYS A 857 11.21 -8.98 -37.49
CA LYS A 857 10.41 -10.13 -37.03
C LYS A 857 9.26 -9.67 -36.16
N MET A 858 8.21 -10.48 -36.08
CA MET A 858 7.03 -10.20 -35.25
C MET A 858 7.26 -10.51 -33.75
N ASP A 859 8.42 -11.08 -33.42
CA ASP A 859 8.80 -11.56 -32.09
C ASP A 859 8.64 -10.48 -31.00
N PHE A 860 9.00 -9.22 -31.29
CA PHE A 860 8.83 -8.11 -30.33
C PHE A 860 7.36 -7.80 -30.02
N ILE A 861 6.46 -7.93 -31.00
CA ILE A 861 5.01 -7.72 -30.80
C ILE A 861 4.41 -8.86 -29.98
N LEU A 862 4.86 -10.09 -30.21
CA LEU A 862 4.47 -11.27 -29.42
C LEU A 862 4.95 -11.13 -27.97
N SER A 863 6.18 -10.69 -27.76
CA SER A 863 6.75 -10.38 -26.43
C SER A 863 5.97 -9.26 -25.73
N HIS A 864 5.65 -8.15 -26.42
CA HIS A 864 4.81 -7.08 -25.86
C HIS A 864 3.39 -7.56 -25.49
N ALA A 865 2.74 -8.38 -26.33
CA ALA A 865 1.42 -8.93 -26.04
C ALA A 865 1.44 -9.87 -24.81
N VAL A 866 2.48 -10.71 -24.67
CA VAL A 866 2.69 -11.56 -23.49
C VAL A 866 2.99 -10.71 -22.25
N TYR A 867 3.78 -9.63 -22.36
CA TYR A 867 4.03 -8.71 -21.25
C TYR A 867 2.74 -8.04 -20.72
N CYS A 868 1.91 -7.53 -21.64
CA CYS A 868 0.63 -6.92 -21.32
C CYS A 868 -0.32 -7.89 -20.59
N ARG A 869 -0.34 -9.16 -21.01
CA ARG A 869 -1.17 -10.20 -20.40
C ARG A 869 -0.64 -10.69 -19.05
N ASP A 870 0.64 -11.04 -18.98
CA ASP A 870 1.24 -11.72 -17.82
C ASP A 870 1.53 -10.74 -16.68
N VAL A 871 2.17 -9.60 -16.99
CA VAL A 871 2.67 -8.66 -15.98
C VAL A 871 1.66 -7.53 -15.73
N LEU A 872 1.14 -6.91 -16.79
CA LEU A 872 0.17 -5.81 -16.67
C LEU A 872 -1.28 -6.29 -16.47
N LYS A 873 -1.55 -7.60 -16.61
CA LYS A 873 -2.88 -8.24 -16.45
C LYS A 873 -3.97 -7.66 -17.38
N LEU A 874 -3.58 -7.00 -18.46
CA LEU A 874 -4.47 -6.39 -19.44
C LEU A 874 -5.05 -7.45 -20.39
N LYS A 875 -6.31 -7.26 -20.80
CA LYS A 875 -6.88 -8.00 -21.94
C LYS A 875 -6.31 -7.43 -23.25
N LYS A 876 -6.38 -8.22 -24.34
CA LYS A 876 -6.04 -7.77 -25.70
C LYS A 876 -6.74 -6.44 -26.04
N GLY A 877 -6.04 -5.52 -26.71
CA GLY A 877 -6.56 -4.21 -27.10
C GLY A 877 -6.66 -3.16 -25.98
N GLN A 878 -6.70 -3.55 -24.70
CA GLN A 878 -6.85 -2.60 -23.60
C GLN A 878 -5.67 -1.62 -23.50
N ARG A 879 -6.00 -0.38 -23.17
CA ARG A 879 -5.06 0.75 -23.09
C ARG A 879 -4.64 0.99 -21.64
N ALA A 880 -3.39 1.42 -21.43
CA ALA A 880 -2.90 1.83 -20.11
C ALA A 880 -1.74 2.84 -20.25
N VAL A 881 -1.51 3.63 -19.21
CA VAL A 881 -0.35 4.51 -19.07
C VAL A 881 0.47 4.04 -17.88
N ILE A 882 1.75 3.74 -18.09
CA ILE A 882 2.68 3.42 -17.01
C ILE A 882 3.58 4.64 -16.80
N SER A 883 3.76 5.08 -15.55
CA SER A 883 4.67 6.19 -15.24
C SER A 883 5.57 5.93 -14.03
N ASN A 884 6.89 5.97 -14.25
CA ASN A 884 7.90 5.62 -13.25
C ASN A 884 7.55 4.31 -12.50
N GLY A 885 7.07 3.30 -13.23
CA GLY A 885 6.60 2.02 -12.70
C GLY A 885 5.14 1.99 -12.26
N ARG A 886 4.49 3.11 -11.91
CA ARG A 886 3.05 3.11 -11.54
C ARG A 886 2.19 2.74 -12.75
N ILE A 887 1.30 1.77 -12.60
CA ILE A 887 0.31 1.39 -13.63
C ILE A 887 -0.94 2.26 -13.48
N ILE A 888 -1.48 2.76 -14.59
CA ILE A 888 -2.76 3.47 -14.67
C ILE A 888 -3.57 2.89 -15.84
N GLY A 889 -4.53 2.03 -15.50
CA GLY A 889 -5.39 1.33 -16.45
C GLY A 889 -5.96 0.04 -15.83
N PRO A 890 -6.67 -0.80 -16.63
CA PRO A 890 -7.05 -0.56 -18.01
C PRO A 890 -7.96 0.66 -18.15
N LEU A 891 -7.70 1.50 -19.16
CA LEU A 891 -8.58 2.60 -19.54
C LEU A 891 -9.73 2.04 -20.39
N GLU A 892 -10.97 2.43 -20.08
CA GLU A 892 -12.16 2.03 -20.84
C GLU A 892 -12.19 2.72 -22.22
N ASP A 893 -12.92 2.20 -23.20
CA ASP A 893 -12.91 2.76 -24.58
C ASP A 893 -13.50 4.18 -24.66
N SER A 894 -14.42 4.51 -23.75
CA SER A 894 -14.96 5.86 -23.55
C SER A 894 -14.10 6.76 -22.64
N GLU A 895 -13.03 6.24 -22.03
CA GLU A 895 -12.16 6.99 -21.11
C GLU A 895 -11.11 7.77 -21.92
N LEU A 896 -11.25 9.10 -21.95
CA LEU A 896 -10.34 10.01 -22.66
C LEU A 896 -9.23 10.51 -21.72
N PHE A 897 -8.00 10.04 -21.97
CA PHE A 897 -6.78 10.47 -21.30
C PHE A 897 -6.01 11.44 -22.21
N ASN A 898 -6.03 12.73 -21.89
CA ASN A 898 -5.62 13.83 -22.76
C ASN A 898 -4.24 14.43 -22.38
N GLN A 899 -3.83 15.51 -23.07
CA GLN A 899 -2.57 16.21 -22.76
C GLN A 899 -2.49 16.75 -21.32
N ASP A 900 -3.62 17.17 -20.75
CA ASP A 900 -3.70 17.76 -19.40
C ASP A 900 -3.64 16.68 -18.31
N ASP A 901 -4.14 15.48 -18.57
CA ASP A 901 -3.94 14.29 -17.72
C ASP A 901 -2.44 13.97 -17.59
N PHE A 902 -1.69 13.98 -18.70
CA PHE A 902 -0.24 13.83 -18.68
C PHE A 902 0.46 14.98 -17.92
N HIS A 903 -0.09 16.19 -17.95
CA HIS A 903 0.49 17.34 -17.25
C HIS A 903 0.24 17.31 -15.73
N LEU A 904 -0.99 16.99 -15.30
CA LEU A 904 -1.34 16.69 -13.92
C LEU A 904 -0.39 15.63 -13.34
N LEU A 905 -0.18 14.55 -14.11
CA LEU A 905 0.67 13.43 -13.71
C LEU A 905 2.16 13.81 -13.65
N GLU A 906 2.70 14.59 -14.59
CA GLU A 906 4.06 15.14 -14.48
C GLU A 906 4.20 16.00 -13.21
N ASN A 907 3.25 16.91 -12.97
CA ASN A 907 3.28 17.82 -11.82
C ASN A 907 3.23 17.07 -10.47
N ILE A 908 2.40 16.03 -10.35
CA ILE A 908 2.36 15.15 -9.18
C ILE A 908 3.74 14.53 -8.95
N ILE A 909 4.31 13.88 -9.96
CA ILE A 909 5.59 13.18 -9.82
C ILE A 909 6.73 14.14 -9.48
N LEU A 910 6.81 15.30 -10.14
CA LEU A 910 7.84 16.31 -9.88
C LEU A 910 7.80 16.82 -8.44
N LYS A 911 6.61 17.17 -7.92
CA LYS A 911 6.41 17.64 -6.54
C LYS A 911 6.71 16.55 -5.51
N THR A 912 6.17 15.34 -5.72
CA THR A 912 6.24 14.25 -4.75
C THR A 912 7.66 13.74 -4.58
N SER A 913 8.33 13.36 -5.68
CA SER A 913 9.61 12.63 -5.62
C SER A 913 10.61 13.03 -6.70
N GLY A 914 10.16 13.33 -7.92
CA GLY A 914 11.01 13.52 -9.10
C GLY A 914 12.07 14.62 -8.95
N GLN A 915 11.74 15.78 -8.37
CA GLN A 915 12.72 16.84 -8.12
C GLN A 915 13.73 16.46 -7.01
N LYS A 916 13.24 15.87 -5.91
CA LYS A 916 14.07 15.44 -4.77
C LYS A 916 15.09 14.38 -5.22
N ILE A 917 14.61 13.30 -5.85
CA ILE A 917 15.43 12.21 -6.36
C ILE A 917 16.44 12.73 -7.39
N LYS A 918 16.01 13.58 -8.35
CA LYS A 918 16.93 14.19 -9.32
C LYS A 918 18.05 14.98 -8.66
N SER A 919 17.77 15.79 -7.64
CA SER A 919 18.81 16.56 -6.95
C SER A 919 19.86 15.67 -6.25
N HIS A 920 19.47 14.50 -5.75
CA HIS A 920 20.41 13.56 -5.15
C HIS A 920 21.17 12.73 -6.19
N ILE A 921 20.55 12.27 -7.28
CA ILE A 921 21.27 11.59 -8.37
C ILE A 921 22.34 12.53 -8.98
N GLN A 922 22.02 13.83 -9.15
CA GLN A 922 22.98 14.84 -9.59
C GLN A 922 24.15 15.06 -8.61
N GLN A 923 23.95 14.84 -7.30
CA GLN A 923 25.04 14.87 -6.31
C GLN A 923 25.92 13.62 -6.37
N LEU A 924 25.33 12.45 -6.69
CA LEU A 924 26.03 11.16 -6.76
C LEU A 924 26.96 11.03 -7.97
N ARG A 925 26.77 11.85 -9.03
CA ARG A 925 27.56 11.81 -10.28
C ARG A 925 27.62 10.41 -10.91
N VAL A 926 26.50 9.69 -10.88
CA VAL A 926 26.34 8.48 -11.69
C VAL A 926 26.55 8.88 -13.16
N GLU A 927 27.44 8.20 -13.87
CA GLU A 927 27.66 8.44 -15.30
C GLU A 927 26.39 8.03 -16.07
N GLU A 928 25.97 8.82 -17.05
CA GLU A 928 24.80 8.46 -17.87
C GLU A 928 25.20 7.34 -18.85
N ASP A 929 24.54 6.19 -18.79
CA ASP A 929 24.57 5.21 -19.88
C ASP A 929 23.96 5.86 -21.14
N VAL A 930 24.71 5.81 -22.26
CA VAL A 930 24.46 6.55 -23.51
C VAL A 930 23.87 5.66 -24.61
#